data_AF-A0A9X3CA11-F1
#
_entry.id   AF-A0A9X3CA11-F1
#
_cell.length_a   1.000
_cell.length_b   1.000
_cell.length_c   1.000
_cell.angle_alpha   90.00
_cell.angle_beta   90.00
_cell.angle_gamma   90.00
#
_symmetry.space_group_name_H-M   'P 1'
#
loop_
_entity.id
_entity.type
_entity.pdbx_description
1 polymer ?
#
loop_
_entity_poly.entity_id
_entity_poly.type
_entity_poly.pdbx_seq_one_letter_code
_entity_poly.pdbx_strand_id
1 'polypeptide(L)'
;MKKLYILFLFTFFSISLTAQIQVPQTSNTLMGCKPATLPAPVAIKPNLNSKIKAIAATGVTGKVESIHSAFVNWQSGGFTSFSIGTGSVPNGPNSQNIRWSQGLNSLDKTTYGYSYEELRLTALALGTTFTQGQNFYFHLLNGGTDTVIGPLNFTWENLGTAGNIVNVTIETQFGVNGLGGFANWQTTNMMDFYSKVIPIITQVYGPSSHSYTVNVINDGNASGSNTFYNGPNWISTQYTADAYGKMTQPRLMIHELLHAWRDNVCLSSDNLWHYENTLSGFEEGMAECVAQIVMDKFVAAYPNYFPVSSAYLNKHWGHEDGYAFDWDYDFQNHSQLTTTDFWSSDQGIGAHWERYGTSAAAFYKMYVEDVDVFKKFNAEYYKRMNANHTLLTSRALLVDIFKTALPKVEEKETSLWIDRQRILDCKVIPGKKVHMLSFQGAAGARDMSHDNRIHLIETQNLPGGNEWSWDKLDASGNITQRWFHQLNNLPGKINIVNYTTGTVSNTLNFRNNDSGFYGPNQGPCLPPTLTGTPCFPTGIDGHGLYTSSADPAITNGGINDGSWFNGLGLNADRVIYKIQTTGLYIYNIEFQSAGAKGKYYRLHGNGFINKDGLYAGVRNNSDSPVLGKMYVEQKNKVTPLTGEEAAITINNGTLIAPRLWTSIPETQTQFKAGRTDTRYSKPGKVHAIYVNNDCSKPQKIDFRNITYGSTVSGVQMFLFNVDDFDDILYTESMPDLLCEGYPADFTIKNNFPDYLDTDSRITYKWINPLGMVVSTSKKYNIPAVTPTDAGLYTLEISSFDCLITRTKNLVVTPAVVLEPAVITPISSCANSTINLSVNGTLPSGTTYSWTGPNGFTSAIQNPNITNAQAINAGTYEVTCTSKDCDGITDIIKKKQIEVVVNSIVKPKITCGTQTQNTVSFNWEAVSGATDYSVSYQVNANPVQNIGAIGNVFTYDVTSLQPSDNVLFSVIPIGASDTCFEAGNKTCQTNTAPICTIPVAKVITTATINCSSPSVTLDGTGSTTGAGIDYQWTTTDGTIVSGATTLNPIVSSAGTYNLMVTNTSNGGCNSLPAIVTVTGIYSLVTVPTLTSLNSICAGSDAIFTITGSTGDLVSYTGAISGTTVIGTAGSVTVTIPSPTSDTTLNLTNSTDGICGQIITGVTKTINIQTVPNAGTNGVLTLCSGSIPTH
;
A
#
# COMPACT_ATOMS: atom_id res chain seq x y z
N MET A 1 -27.79 22.56 10.10
CA MET A 1 -28.85 23.46 9.58
C MET A 1 -30.19 22.73 9.64
N LYS A 2 -31.00 23.06 10.67
CA LYS A 2 -32.43 23.48 10.62
C LYS A 2 -33.36 22.44 9.95
N LYS A 3 -34.08 21.60 10.71
CA LYS A 3 -35.35 21.84 11.47
C LYS A 3 -36.50 22.40 10.63
N LEU A 4 -37.69 21.82 10.91
CA LEU A 4 -39.06 22.36 10.84
C LEU A 4 -39.87 22.04 9.57
N TYR A 5 -40.82 21.09 9.68
CA TYR A 5 -42.27 21.37 9.59
C TYR A 5 -43.06 20.17 10.17
N ILE A 6 -43.68 20.41 11.32
CA ILE A 6 -44.78 19.63 11.89
C ILE A 6 -46.06 20.43 11.57
N LEU A 7 -47.19 19.72 11.51
CA LEU A 7 -48.53 20.13 11.97
C LEU A 7 -49.62 20.21 10.89
N PHE A 8 -50.39 19.12 10.77
CA PHE A 8 -51.85 19.21 10.89
C PHE A 8 -52.32 18.18 11.93
N LEU A 9 -52.84 18.70 13.05
CA LEU A 9 -53.52 18.00 14.15
C LEU A 9 -54.76 17.26 13.63
N PHE A 10 -55.00 16.00 14.00
CA PHE A 10 -55.64 15.53 15.25
C PHE A 10 -57.10 15.95 15.45
N THR A 11 -57.95 14.93 15.64
CA THR A 11 -59.09 14.77 16.59
C THR A 11 -60.19 13.96 15.90
N PHE A 12 -60.91 12.99 16.46
CA PHE A 12 -61.27 12.48 17.79
C PHE A 12 -61.77 11.02 17.51
N PHE A 13 -61.61 9.95 18.31
CA PHE A 13 -62.17 9.70 19.64
C PHE A 13 -61.63 8.35 20.17
N SER A 14 -61.38 8.33 21.47
CA SER A 14 -61.14 7.20 22.38
C SER A 14 -62.36 6.28 22.58
N ILE A 15 -62.15 5.02 23.00
CA ILE A 15 -62.80 4.30 24.14
C ILE A 15 -62.27 2.85 24.21
N SER A 16 -62.01 2.38 25.42
CA SER A 16 -61.57 1.03 25.80
C SER A 16 -62.73 0.13 26.26
N LEU A 17 -62.44 -1.18 26.37
CA LEU A 17 -63.02 -2.25 27.23
C LEU A 17 -63.94 -3.36 26.62
N THR A 18 -63.39 -4.58 26.71
CA THR A 18 -63.96 -5.89 27.15
C THR A 18 -65.08 -6.62 26.38
N ALA A 19 -64.77 -7.84 25.93
CA ALA A 19 -65.64 -9.04 25.97
C ALA A 19 -64.71 -10.29 25.86
N GLN A 20 -64.40 -10.97 26.95
CA GLN A 20 -65.03 -12.20 27.48
C GLN A 20 -65.09 -13.42 26.54
N ILE A 21 -64.53 -14.49 27.10
CA ILE A 21 -64.37 -15.87 26.67
C ILE A 21 -65.71 -16.63 26.58
N GLN A 22 -65.81 -17.53 25.60
CA GLN A 22 -66.53 -18.80 25.77
C GLN A 22 -65.66 -19.96 25.26
N VAL A 23 -65.29 -20.85 26.19
CA VAL A 23 -64.61 -22.14 25.97
C VAL A 23 -65.67 -23.21 25.67
N PRO A 24 -65.34 -24.21 24.83
CA PRO A 24 -65.52 -25.60 25.25
C PRO A 24 -64.18 -26.35 25.37
N GLN A 25 -64.02 -27.09 26.48
CA GLN A 25 -63.02 -28.13 26.72
C GLN A 25 -63.31 -29.35 25.79
N THR A 26 -62.47 -30.34 25.48
CA THR A 26 -61.45 -31.10 26.22
C THR A 26 -60.52 -31.86 25.25
N SER A 27 -59.32 -32.20 25.75
CA SER A 27 -58.45 -33.35 25.42
C SER A 27 -58.05 -33.61 23.97
N ASN A 28 -56.82 -33.24 23.61
CA ASN A 28 -55.89 -34.08 22.86
C ASN A 28 -54.47 -33.49 23.02
N THR A 29 -53.67 -34.11 23.86
CA THR A 29 -52.32 -33.68 24.20
C THR A 29 -51.36 -33.99 23.05
N LEU A 30 -51.17 -32.99 22.22
CA LEU A 30 -49.98 -32.76 21.42
C LEU A 30 -48.77 -32.50 22.34
N MET A 31 -47.84 -33.44 22.43
CA MET A 31 -46.52 -33.21 23.03
C MET A 31 -45.61 -32.53 22.00
N GLY A 32 -45.80 -31.22 21.83
CA GLY A 32 -44.76 -30.33 21.36
C GLY A 32 -44.29 -29.50 22.54
N CYS A 33 -43.01 -29.11 22.56
CA CYS A 33 -42.58 -27.98 23.38
C CYS A 33 -43.35 -26.74 22.92
N LYS A 34 -44.57 -26.55 23.44
CA LYS A 34 -45.21 -25.25 23.39
C LYS A 34 -44.36 -24.35 24.28
N PRO A 35 -43.86 -23.19 23.78
CA PRO A 35 -43.54 -22.13 24.70
C PRO A 35 -44.80 -21.93 25.55
N ALA A 36 -44.65 -21.95 26.88
CA ALA A 36 -45.71 -21.48 27.74
C ALA A 36 -45.96 -20.02 27.30
N THR A 37 -47.01 -19.79 26.50
CA THR A 37 -47.58 -18.44 26.42
C THR A 37 -47.82 -18.05 27.86
N LEU A 38 -47.13 -17.01 28.35
CA LEU A 38 -47.35 -16.43 29.67
C LEU A 38 -48.86 -16.45 29.91
N PRO A 39 -49.39 -17.28 30.84
CA PRO A 39 -50.81 -17.30 31.09
C PRO A 39 -51.19 -15.86 31.42
N ALA A 40 -52.14 -15.29 30.68
CA ALA A 40 -52.74 -14.03 31.09
C ALA A 40 -53.12 -14.17 32.58
N PRO A 41 -52.80 -13.20 33.46
CA PRO A 41 -53.12 -13.28 34.88
C PRO A 41 -54.58 -13.69 35.07
N VAL A 42 -54.83 -14.92 35.49
CA VAL A 42 -56.18 -15.42 35.70
C VAL A 42 -56.65 -14.82 37.02
N ALA A 43 -57.75 -14.07 36.98
CA ALA A 43 -58.39 -13.57 38.18
C ALA A 43 -58.74 -14.73 39.13
N ILE A 44 -58.50 -14.51 40.42
CA ILE A 44 -58.73 -15.44 41.53
C ILE A 44 -60.10 -16.11 41.38
N LYS A 45 -60.13 -17.43 41.12
CA LYS A 45 -61.35 -18.24 41.29
C LYS A 45 -61.20 -19.11 42.54
N PRO A 46 -62.06 -18.94 43.56
CA PRO A 46 -62.12 -19.86 44.68
C PRO A 46 -62.77 -21.17 44.20
N ASN A 47 -62.17 -22.29 44.60
CA ASN A 47 -62.67 -23.65 44.54
C ASN A 47 -62.54 -24.40 43.20
N LEU A 48 -61.85 -25.54 43.26
CA LEU A 48 -62.34 -26.81 42.72
C LEU A 48 -61.75 -27.97 43.51
N ASN A 49 -62.58 -28.54 44.38
CA ASN A 49 -62.40 -29.86 44.97
C ASN A 49 -62.49 -30.91 43.86
N SER A 50 -61.39 -31.57 43.50
CA SER A 50 -61.45 -32.91 42.92
C SER A 50 -60.60 -33.86 43.77
N LYS A 51 -61.29 -34.80 44.42
CA LYS A 51 -60.70 -35.83 45.28
C LYS A 51 -59.97 -36.84 44.41
N ILE A 52 -58.64 -36.78 44.39
CA ILE A 52 -57.80 -37.92 44.00
C ILE A 52 -57.01 -38.34 45.24
N LYS A 53 -57.12 -39.61 45.64
CA LYS A 53 -56.28 -40.23 46.68
C LYS A 53 -54.84 -40.25 46.15
N ALA A 54 -53.93 -39.51 46.75
CA ALA A 54 -52.51 -39.68 46.46
C ALA A 54 -51.75 -40.24 47.68
N ILE A 55 -50.81 -41.12 47.39
CA ILE A 55 -50.00 -41.91 48.32
C ILE A 55 -48.75 -41.08 48.66
N ALA A 56 -48.30 -41.09 49.93
CA ALA A 56 -47.09 -40.39 50.35
C ALA A 56 -45.89 -40.79 49.46
N ALA A 57 -45.21 -39.80 48.88
CA ALA A 57 -44.15 -40.00 47.90
C ALA A 57 -42.79 -40.25 48.57
N THR A 58 -42.09 -41.30 48.15
CA THR A 58 -40.67 -41.52 48.49
C THR A 58 -39.76 -40.90 47.44
N GLY A 59 -38.58 -40.42 47.86
CA GLY A 59 -37.54 -39.94 46.94
C GLY A 59 -37.83 -38.57 46.30
N VAL A 60 -38.54 -37.68 46.99
CA VAL A 60 -38.81 -36.31 46.50
C VAL A 60 -37.52 -35.47 46.59
N THR A 61 -37.06 -34.94 45.46
CA THR A 61 -35.82 -34.14 45.40
C THR A 61 -36.06 -32.87 44.60
N GLY A 62 -35.80 -31.71 45.21
CA GLY A 62 -35.76 -30.42 44.51
C GLY A 62 -34.35 -30.09 44.05
N LYS A 63 -34.22 -29.57 42.83
CA LYS A 63 -32.95 -29.19 42.23
C LYS A 63 -33.03 -27.79 41.63
N VAL A 64 -31.90 -27.09 41.64
CA VAL A 64 -31.68 -25.85 40.91
C VAL A 64 -30.39 -26.02 40.13
N GLU A 65 -30.49 -25.91 38.81
CA GLU A 65 -29.38 -26.07 37.87
C GLU A 65 -29.04 -24.67 37.33
N SER A 66 -28.05 -24.04 37.98
CA SER A 66 -27.65 -22.64 37.76
C SER A 66 -28.83 -21.66 37.86
N ILE A 67 -28.87 -20.59 37.05
CA ILE A 67 -30.01 -19.65 36.95
C ILE A 67 -31.09 -20.12 35.97
N HIS A 68 -30.87 -21.25 35.30
CA HIS A 68 -31.61 -21.62 34.10
C HIS A 68 -32.79 -22.54 34.39
N SER A 69 -32.76 -23.34 35.45
CA SER A 69 -33.89 -24.19 35.80
C SER A 69 -33.94 -24.59 37.26
N ALA A 70 -35.15 -24.69 37.78
CA ALA A 70 -35.49 -25.29 39.06
C ALA A 70 -36.71 -26.20 38.90
N PHE A 71 -36.66 -27.39 39.51
CA PHE A 71 -37.69 -28.42 39.38
C PHE A 71 -37.66 -29.39 40.57
N VAL A 72 -38.70 -30.21 40.68
CA VAL A 72 -38.79 -31.26 41.70
C VAL A 72 -39.15 -32.58 41.06
N ASN A 73 -38.42 -33.64 41.38
CA ASN A 73 -38.65 -35.02 40.92
C ASN A 73 -39.09 -35.92 42.09
N TRP A 74 -39.83 -37.00 41.82
CA TRP A 74 -40.21 -38.02 42.79
C TRP A 74 -40.34 -39.41 42.17
N GLN A 75 -40.08 -40.47 42.96
CA GLN A 75 -40.01 -41.85 42.45
C GLN A 75 -41.34 -42.61 42.57
N SER A 76 -42.12 -42.34 43.62
CA SER A 76 -43.38 -43.03 43.88
C SER A 76 -44.47 -42.06 44.35
N GLY A 77 -45.74 -42.50 44.32
CA GLY A 77 -46.87 -41.63 44.64
C GLY A 77 -47.14 -40.57 43.56
N GLY A 78 -47.92 -39.56 43.93
CA GLY A 78 -48.29 -38.46 43.04
C GLY A 78 -48.76 -37.24 43.82
N PHE A 79 -48.77 -36.10 43.14
CA PHE A 79 -49.24 -34.82 43.68
C PHE A 79 -50.36 -34.30 42.78
N THR A 80 -51.26 -33.50 43.35
CA THR A 80 -52.38 -32.90 42.59
C THR A 80 -52.03 -31.53 42.05
N SER A 81 -51.12 -30.81 42.71
CA SER A 81 -50.68 -29.49 42.29
C SER A 81 -49.38 -29.09 42.98
N PHE A 82 -48.73 -28.03 42.49
CA PHE A 82 -47.62 -27.40 43.19
C PHE A 82 -47.67 -25.87 43.10
N SER A 83 -46.99 -25.19 44.01
CA SER A 83 -46.75 -23.75 43.96
C SER A 83 -45.33 -23.40 44.36
N ILE A 84 -44.89 -22.18 44.05
CA ILE A 84 -43.54 -21.71 44.37
C ILE A 84 -43.64 -20.42 45.18
N GLY A 85 -42.90 -20.35 46.27
CA GLY A 85 -42.94 -19.23 47.19
C GLY A 85 -41.66 -19.07 48.00
N THR A 86 -41.62 -18.00 48.79
CA THR A 86 -40.49 -17.66 49.66
C THR A 86 -40.66 -18.16 51.10
N GLY A 87 -41.84 -18.69 51.44
CA GLY A 87 -42.13 -19.20 52.77
C GLY A 87 -41.75 -20.68 52.93
N SER A 88 -41.10 -21.05 54.02
CA SER A 88 -40.78 -22.45 54.35
C SER A 88 -41.91 -23.18 55.09
N VAL A 89 -43.02 -22.50 55.38
CA VAL A 89 -44.11 -23.02 56.22
C VAL A 89 -45.18 -23.64 55.32
N PRO A 90 -45.57 -24.91 55.55
CA PRO A 90 -46.66 -25.54 54.83
C PRO A 90 -47.94 -24.70 54.88
N ASN A 91 -48.55 -24.41 53.72
CA ASN A 91 -49.72 -23.53 53.54
C ASN A 91 -49.56 -22.12 54.17
N GLY A 92 -48.32 -21.62 54.30
CA GLY A 92 -48.03 -20.30 54.87
C GLY A 92 -48.34 -19.12 53.94
N PRO A 93 -48.32 -17.87 54.44
CA PRO A 93 -48.72 -16.67 53.68
C PRO A 93 -47.85 -16.38 52.45
N ASN A 94 -46.64 -16.95 52.39
CA ASN A 94 -45.68 -16.77 51.30
C ASN A 94 -45.45 -18.03 50.46
N SER A 95 -46.33 -19.03 50.56
CA SER A 95 -46.18 -20.32 49.84
C SER A 95 -46.40 -20.21 48.31
N GLN A 96 -47.07 -19.15 47.85
CA GLN A 96 -47.50 -19.00 46.44
C GLN A 96 -47.11 -17.64 45.83
N ASN A 97 -46.19 -16.93 46.47
CA ASN A 97 -45.90 -15.54 46.14
C ASN A 97 -44.86 -15.36 45.03
N ILE A 98 -44.37 -16.44 44.42
CA ILE A 98 -43.52 -16.41 43.20
C ILE A 98 -44.31 -17.00 42.02
N ARG A 99 -44.92 -18.17 42.20
CA ARG A 99 -45.75 -18.82 41.18
C ARG A 99 -46.98 -19.45 41.83
N TRP A 100 -48.15 -19.09 41.28
CA TRP A 100 -49.43 -19.61 41.73
C TRP A 100 -49.64 -21.08 41.35
N SER A 101 -50.48 -21.78 42.11
CA SER A 101 -50.78 -23.21 41.99
C SER A 101 -50.92 -23.71 40.55
N GLN A 102 -50.11 -24.70 40.16
CA GLN A 102 -50.13 -25.42 38.89
C GLN A 102 -50.67 -26.83 39.11
N GLY A 103 -51.55 -27.32 38.23
CA GLY A 103 -52.09 -28.69 38.33
C GLY A 103 -51.06 -29.75 37.90
N LEU A 104 -51.11 -30.92 38.55
CA LEU A 104 -50.33 -32.10 38.21
C LEU A 104 -51.27 -33.30 38.02
N ASN A 105 -50.92 -34.19 37.10
CA ASN A 105 -51.58 -35.48 36.96
C ASN A 105 -51.05 -36.47 38.02
N SER A 106 -51.87 -37.43 38.41
CA SER A 106 -51.48 -38.45 39.39
C SER A 106 -50.32 -39.34 38.93
N LEU A 107 -50.06 -39.41 37.62
CA LEU A 107 -48.97 -40.17 37.02
C LEU A 107 -47.68 -39.36 36.85
N ASP A 108 -47.72 -38.04 37.01
CA ASP A 108 -46.52 -37.21 36.87
C ASP A 108 -45.47 -37.63 37.91
N LYS A 109 -44.20 -37.43 37.55
CA LYS A 109 -43.02 -37.79 38.36
C LYS A 109 -42.04 -36.62 38.52
N THR A 110 -42.44 -35.47 38.00
CA THR A 110 -41.66 -34.24 38.01
C THR A 110 -42.56 -33.02 37.86
N THR A 111 -42.09 -31.86 38.31
CA THR A 111 -42.59 -30.56 37.86
C THR A 111 -41.92 -30.14 36.55
N TYR A 112 -42.48 -29.16 35.84
CA TYR A 112 -41.71 -28.50 34.79
C TYR A 112 -40.47 -27.80 35.37
N GLY A 113 -39.47 -27.58 34.51
CA GLY A 113 -38.32 -26.72 34.81
C GLY A 113 -38.70 -25.25 34.73
N TYR A 114 -38.17 -24.46 35.66
CA TYR A 114 -38.44 -23.02 35.75
C TYR A 114 -37.15 -22.21 35.89
N SER A 115 -36.89 -21.29 34.95
CA SER A 115 -35.72 -20.42 35.03
C SER A 115 -35.91 -19.29 36.05
N TYR A 116 -34.80 -18.71 36.51
CA TYR A 116 -34.84 -17.53 37.37
C TYR A 116 -35.64 -16.39 36.73
N GLU A 117 -35.43 -16.12 35.44
CA GLU A 117 -36.09 -15.02 34.75
C GLU A 117 -37.59 -15.27 34.61
N GLU A 118 -38.02 -16.51 34.33
CA GLU A 118 -39.43 -16.86 34.34
C GLU A 118 -40.06 -16.62 35.71
N LEU A 119 -39.44 -17.11 36.78
CA LEU A 119 -39.96 -16.95 38.15
C LEU A 119 -39.93 -15.49 38.62
N ARG A 120 -38.96 -14.70 38.17
CA ARG A 120 -38.89 -13.26 38.44
C ARG A 120 -40.05 -12.52 37.77
N LEU A 121 -40.36 -12.87 36.52
CA LEU A 121 -41.48 -12.29 35.78
C LEU A 121 -42.83 -12.71 36.38
N THR A 122 -42.99 -13.96 36.82
CA THR A 122 -44.23 -14.41 37.49
C THR A 122 -44.41 -13.75 38.86
N ALA A 123 -43.34 -13.62 39.65
CA ALA A 123 -43.37 -12.91 40.92
C ALA A 123 -43.79 -11.44 40.72
N LEU A 124 -43.18 -10.76 39.74
CA LEU A 124 -43.54 -9.39 39.39
C LEU A 124 -45.01 -9.26 38.99
N ALA A 125 -45.53 -10.21 38.20
CA ALA A 125 -46.95 -10.24 37.82
C ALA A 125 -47.90 -10.47 39.01
N LEU A 126 -47.44 -11.12 40.07
CA LEU A 126 -48.16 -11.30 41.34
C LEU A 126 -47.97 -10.12 42.32
N GLY A 127 -47.24 -9.07 41.92
CA GLY A 127 -46.99 -7.90 42.75
C GLY A 127 -45.89 -8.11 43.81
N THR A 128 -45.03 -9.11 43.64
CA THR A 128 -43.91 -9.41 44.53
C THR A 128 -42.57 -9.26 43.82
N THR A 129 -41.48 -9.32 44.58
CA THR A 129 -40.12 -9.27 44.06
C THR A 129 -39.40 -10.58 44.34
N PHE A 130 -38.69 -11.09 43.33
CA PHE A 130 -37.83 -12.26 43.46
C PHE A 130 -36.45 -11.91 42.91
N THR A 131 -35.41 -12.05 43.72
CA THR A 131 -34.03 -11.68 43.35
C THR A 131 -33.13 -12.90 43.32
N GLN A 132 -32.13 -12.90 42.44
CA GLN A 132 -31.15 -13.99 42.37
C GLN A 132 -30.46 -14.21 43.71
N GLY A 133 -30.21 -15.47 44.09
CA GLY A 133 -29.69 -15.86 45.40
C GLY A 133 -30.71 -15.86 46.56
N GLN A 134 -31.95 -15.40 46.33
CA GLN A 134 -33.02 -15.50 47.34
C GLN A 134 -33.50 -16.95 47.51
N ASN A 135 -33.70 -17.37 48.76
CA ASN A 135 -34.28 -18.67 49.05
C ASN A 135 -35.74 -18.74 48.62
N PHE A 136 -36.12 -19.84 47.98
CA PHE A 136 -37.48 -20.19 47.62
C PHE A 136 -37.74 -21.68 47.88
N TYR A 137 -39.01 -22.05 47.81
CA TYR A 137 -39.50 -23.37 48.15
C TYR A 137 -40.56 -23.80 47.14
N PHE A 138 -40.53 -25.08 46.77
CA PHE A 138 -41.66 -25.74 46.11
C PHE A 138 -42.60 -26.29 47.18
N HIS A 139 -43.89 -26.04 46.99
CA HIS A 139 -44.98 -26.54 47.82
C HIS A 139 -45.78 -27.55 47.01
N LEU A 140 -45.58 -28.83 47.27
CA LEU A 140 -46.22 -29.95 46.57
C LEU A 140 -47.46 -30.40 47.34
N LEU A 141 -48.62 -30.24 46.73
CA LEU A 141 -49.92 -30.47 47.35
C LEU A 141 -50.46 -31.85 46.99
N ASN A 142 -50.90 -32.58 48.01
CA ASN A 142 -51.59 -33.86 47.88
C ASN A 142 -52.74 -33.93 48.89
N GLY A 143 -53.99 -33.83 48.41
CA GLY A 143 -55.18 -34.12 49.22
C GLY A 143 -55.29 -33.29 50.51
N GLY A 144 -54.72 -32.07 50.52
CA GLY A 144 -54.67 -31.17 51.69
C GLY A 144 -53.34 -31.18 52.47
N THR A 145 -52.43 -32.10 52.16
CA THR A 145 -51.05 -32.11 52.70
C THR A 145 -50.15 -31.27 51.79
N ASP A 146 -49.35 -30.38 52.38
CA ASP A 146 -48.35 -29.57 51.67
C ASP A 146 -46.94 -30.02 52.06
N THR A 147 -46.23 -30.59 51.08
CA THR A 147 -44.84 -31.00 51.22
C THR A 147 -43.94 -29.87 50.73
N VAL A 148 -43.10 -29.33 51.61
CA VAL A 148 -42.22 -28.20 51.32
C VAL A 148 -40.81 -28.68 50.95
N ILE A 149 -40.30 -28.24 49.79
CA ILE A 149 -39.01 -28.65 49.24
C ILE A 149 -38.12 -27.41 49.12
N GLY A 150 -37.03 -27.39 49.89
CA GLY A 150 -36.05 -26.30 49.92
C GLY A 150 -35.34 -26.19 51.28
N PRO A 151 -34.60 -25.09 51.54
CA PRO A 151 -34.46 -23.92 50.67
C PRO A 151 -33.72 -24.25 49.37
N LEU A 152 -34.22 -23.67 48.28
CA LEU A 152 -33.58 -23.63 46.97
C LEU A 152 -33.17 -22.19 46.66
N ASN A 153 -32.10 -21.98 45.90
CA ASN A 153 -31.74 -20.65 45.41
C ASN A 153 -31.03 -20.76 44.05
N PHE A 154 -31.15 -19.72 43.23
CA PHE A 154 -30.45 -19.62 41.95
C PHE A 154 -29.06 -19.02 42.16
N THR A 155 -28.02 -19.84 42.03
CA THR A 155 -26.61 -19.43 42.01
C THR A 155 -25.98 -19.79 40.68
N TRP A 156 -25.16 -18.90 40.12
CA TRP A 156 -24.42 -19.23 38.90
C TRP A 156 -23.25 -20.18 39.22
N GLU A 157 -23.14 -21.24 38.44
CA GLU A 157 -21.96 -22.11 38.39
C GLU A 157 -21.23 -21.88 37.08
N ASN A 158 -19.89 -21.83 37.13
CA ASN A 158 -19.08 -21.64 35.94
C ASN A 158 -19.21 -22.83 34.99
N LEU A 159 -19.70 -22.51 33.78
CA LEU A 159 -19.93 -23.48 32.72
C LEU A 159 -18.62 -23.97 32.11
N GLY A 160 -18.57 -25.24 31.71
CA GLY A 160 -17.45 -25.81 30.93
C GLY A 160 -16.16 -26.00 31.73
N THR A 161 -16.24 -26.11 33.06
CA THR A 161 -15.07 -26.36 33.91
C THR A 161 -14.41 -27.69 33.53
N ALA A 162 -13.08 -27.73 33.51
CA ALA A 162 -12.34 -28.95 33.16
C ALA A 162 -12.71 -30.10 34.12
N GLY A 163 -13.14 -31.22 33.56
CA GLY A 163 -13.63 -32.38 34.32
C GLY A 163 -15.16 -32.46 34.47
N ASN A 164 -15.90 -31.42 34.05
CA ASN A 164 -17.36 -31.49 34.00
C ASN A 164 -17.82 -32.61 33.04
N ILE A 165 -18.70 -33.48 33.54
CA ILE A 165 -19.26 -34.60 32.80
C ILE A 165 -20.75 -34.82 33.12
N VAL A 166 -21.48 -35.38 32.16
CA VAL A 166 -22.83 -35.88 32.38
C VAL A 166 -22.77 -37.32 32.88
N ASN A 167 -23.39 -37.57 34.02
CA ASN A 167 -23.61 -38.92 34.54
C ASN A 167 -24.97 -39.43 34.09
N VAL A 168 -25.07 -40.68 33.67
CA VAL A 168 -26.34 -41.29 33.24
C VAL A 168 -26.81 -42.30 34.28
N THR A 169 -28.11 -42.24 34.59
CA THR A 169 -28.80 -43.33 35.30
C THR A 169 -29.98 -43.82 34.49
N ILE A 170 -30.34 -45.09 34.66
CA ILE A 170 -31.49 -45.71 33.99
C ILE A 170 -32.58 -45.91 35.03
N GLU A 171 -33.78 -45.39 34.77
CA GLU A 171 -34.90 -45.52 35.69
C GLU A 171 -35.51 -46.92 35.63
N THR A 172 -35.59 -47.57 36.79
CA THR A 172 -36.05 -48.96 36.94
C THR A 172 -37.33 -49.07 37.76
N GLN A 173 -37.70 -48.01 38.49
CA GLN A 173 -38.84 -48.00 39.40
C GLN A 173 -40.13 -47.56 38.72
N PHE A 174 -40.05 -46.65 37.74
CA PHE A 174 -41.23 -46.14 37.04
C PHE A 174 -40.96 -45.85 35.55
N GLY A 175 -42.03 -45.80 34.78
CA GLY A 175 -42.05 -45.26 33.42
C GLY A 175 -43.20 -44.26 33.29
N VAL A 176 -43.31 -43.63 32.12
CA VAL A 176 -44.36 -42.67 31.79
C VAL A 176 -45.19 -43.15 30.61
N ASN A 177 -46.36 -42.54 30.42
CA ASN A 177 -47.28 -42.84 29.29
C ASN A 177 -47.64 -44.33 29.13
N GLY A 178 -47.83 -45.03 30.25
CA GLY A 178 -48.33 -46.41 30.27
C GLY A 178 -47.27 -47.50 30.36
N LEU A 179 -45.98 -47.16 30.45
CA LEU A 179 -44.91 -48.11 30.68
C LEU A 179 -44.42 -48.11 32.15
N GLY A 180 -43.86 -49.25 32.58
CA GLY A 180 -43.09 -49.36 33.82
C GLY A 180 -41.62 -49.01 33.60
N GLY A 181 -40.81 -49.02 34.68
CA GLY A 181 -39.37 -48.81 34.58
C GLY A 181 -38.66 -49.88 33.75
N PHE A 182 -37.42 -49.59 33.35
CA PHE A 182 -36.62 -50.52 32.56
C PHE A 182 -36.26 -51.78 33.36
N ALA A 183 -36.21 -52.92 32.67
CA ALA A 183 -35.72 -54.17 33.23
C ALA A 183 -34.20 -54.10 33.49
N ASN A 184 -33.71 -54.91 34.44
CA ASN A 184 -32.29 -54.94 34.82
C ASN A 184 -31.34 -55.23 33.65
N TRP A 185 -31.73 -56.10 32.72
CA TRP A 185 -30.92 -56.43 31.55
C TRP A 185 -30.86 -55.27 30.53
N GLN A 186 -31.95 -54.52 30.36
CA GLN A 186 -31.99 -53.31 29.53
C GLN A 186 -31.08 -52.24 30.11
N THR A 187 -31.16 -52.04 31.44
CA THR A 187 -30.30 -51.14 32.20
C THR A 187 -28.82 -51.48 32.02
N THR A 188 -28.48 -52.77 32.17
CA THR A 188 -27.11 -53.25 32.01
C THR A 188 -26.56 -52.94 30.60
N ASN A 189 -27.35 -53.20 29.55
CA ASN A 189 -26.94 -52.92 28.18
C ASN A 189 -26.82 -51.42 27.86
N MET A 190 -27.74 -50.59 28.36
CA MET A 190 -27.65 -49.13 28.16
C MET A 190 -26.44 -48.55 28.89
N MET A 191 -26.19 -48.96 30.13
CA MET A 191 -25.02 -48.49 30.89
C MET A 191 -23.69 -48.98 30.30
N ASP A 192 -23.65 -50.20 29.76
CA ASP A 192 -22.48 -50.72 29.02
C ASP A 192 -22.14 -49.83 27.82
N PHE A 193 -23.15 -49.35 27.10
CA PHE A 193 -22.98 -48.39 26.00
C PHE A 193 -22.55 -47.00 26.51
N TYR A 194 -23.29 -46.41 27.45
CA TYR A 194 -23.01 -45.06 27.98
C TYR A 194 -21.61 -44.94 28.58
N SER A 195 -21.15 -45.95 29.31
CA SER A 195 -19.80 -45.98 29.90
C SER A 195 -18.67 -45.89 28.88
N LYS A 196 -18.92 -46.30 27.63
CA LYS A 196 -17.95 -46.27 26.52
C LYS A 196 -18.03 -44.98 25.70
N VAL A 197 -19.23 -44.42 25.52
CA VAL A 197 -19.41 -43.22 24.68
C VAL A 197 -19.12 -41.91 25.43
N ILE A 198 -19.37 -41.83 26.75
CA ILE A 198 -19.10 -40.61 27.56
C ILE A 198 -17.63 -40.11 27.42
N PRO A 199 -16.60 -40.98 27.51
CA PRO A 199 -15.22 -40.55 27.28
C PRO A 199 -14.97 -40.05 25.84
N ILE A 200 -15.62 -40.66 24.85
CA ILE A 200 -15.50 -40.28 23.44
C ILE A 200 -16.17 -38.93 23.19
N ILE A 201 -17.35 -38.69 23.77
CA ILE A 201 -18.02 -37.36 23.72
C ILE A 201 -17.10 -36.31 24.33
N THR A 202 -16.51 -36.59 25.50
CA THR A 202 -15.57 -35.65 26.15
C THR A 202 -14.36 -35.33 25.25
N GLN A 203 -13.85 -36.33 24.51
CA GLN A 203 -12.75 -36.16 23.57
C GLN A 203 -13.10 -35.27 22.36
N VAL A 204 -14.34 -35.36 21.87
CA VAL A 204 -14.82 -34.66 20.65
C VAL A 204 -15.43 -33.30 20.96
N TYR A 205 -16.18 -33.20 22.06
CA TYR A 205 -17.05 -32.08 22.40
C TYR A 205 -16.54 -31.26 23.59
N GLY A 206 -15.64 -31.82 24.40
CA GLY A 206 -15.08 -31.17 25.58
C GLY A 206 -15.94 -31.37 26.83
N PRO A 207 -15.67 -30.60 27.91
CA PRO A 207 -16.42 -30.69 29.15
C PRO A 207 -17.89 -30.32 28.96
N SER A 208 -18.78 -30.95 29.72
CA SER A 208 -20.19 -30.55 29.77
C SER A 208 -20.34 -29.17 30.41
N SER A 209 -21.52 -28.56 30.22
CA SER A 209 -21.83 -27.27 30.83
C SER A 209 -21.59 -27.31 32.35
N HIS A 210 -22.10 -28.31 33.05
CA HIS A 210 -21.79 -28.60 34.45
C HIS A 210 -21.87 -30.11 34.73
N SER A 211 -21.51 -30.53 35.95
CA SER A 211 -21.57 -31.93 36.33
C SER A 211 -22.93 -32.27 36.96
N TYR A 212 -23.69 -33.13 36.30
CA TYR A 212 -25.00 -33.53 36.82
C TYR A 212 -25.41 -34.94 36.38
N THR A 213 -26.60 -35.36 36.81
CA THR A 213 -27.17 -36.67 36.48
C THR A 213 -28.37 -36.50 35.57
N VAL A 214 -28.35 -37.22 34.45
CA VAL A 214 -29.45 -37.38 33.51
C VAL A 214 -30.07 -38.76 33.71
N ASN A 215 -31.40 -38.81 33.79
CA ASN A 215 -32.12 -40.08 33.93
C ASN A 215 -32.71 -40.49 32.58
N VAL A 216 -32.53 -41.75 32.20
CA VAL A 216 -33.19 -42.33 31.03
C VAL A 216 -34.50 -42.96 31.49
N ILE A 217 -35.63 -42.47 30.96
CA ILE A 217 -36.98 -42.85 31.36
C ILE A 217 -37.67 -43.65 30.24
N ASN A 218 -38.35 -44.73 30.62
CA ASN A 218 -39.12 -45.56 29.70
C ASN A 218 -40.49 -44.89 29.43
N ASP A 219 -40.74 -44.49 28.20
CA ASP A 219 -41.89 -43.69 27.83
C ASP A 219 -42.72 -44.37 26.73
N GLY A 220 -44.00 -44.63 27.01
CA GLY A 220 -44.94 -45.24 26.06
C GLY A 220 -45.14 -44.47 24.75
N ASN A 221 -44.84 -43.17 24.72
CA ASN A 221 -44.98 -42.32 23.55
C ASN A 221 -43.66 -42.18 22.76
N ALA A 222 -42.53 -42.60 23.31
CA ALA A 222 -41.20 -42.47 22.67
C ALA A 222 -40.88 -43.65 21.72
N SER A 223 -41.90 -44.20 21.04
CA SER A 223 -41.69 -45.27 20.08
C SER A 223 -41.06 -44.71 18.80
N GLY A 224 -39.84 -45.15 18.47
CA GLY A 224 -39.14 -44.67 17.27
C GLY A 224 -38.59 -43.24 17.37
N SER A 225 -38.59 -42.62 18.55
CA SER A 225 -38.05 -41.28 18.81
C SER A 225 -37.49 -41.18 20.23
N ASN A 226 -36.45 -40.36 20.42
CA ASN A 226 -35.90 -40.03 21.73
C ASN A 226 -35.99 -38.52 21.94
N THR A 227 -36.02 -38.06 23.20
CA THR A 227 -36.03 -36.61 23.49
C THR A 227 -35.41 -36.33 24.85
N PHE A 228 -34.46 -35.39 24.89
CA PHE A 228 -34.00 -34.78 26.13
C PHE A 228 -34.97 -33.68 26.61
N TYR A 229 -35.45 -33.82 27.83
CA TYR A 229 -36.27 -32.83 28.51
C TYR A 229 -35.44 -32.04 29.51
N ASN A 230 -35.24 -30.77 29.15
CA ASN A 230 -34.61 -29.80 30.00
C ASN A 230 -35.53 -29.40 31.16
N GLY A 231 -34.99 -29.30 32.38
CA GLY A 231 -35.79 -29.28 33.60
C GLY A 231 -35.65 -30.60 34.34
N PRO A 232 -36.48 -31.62 34.11
CA PRO A 232 -36.37 -32.88 34.84
C PRO A 232 -35.06 -33.64 34.60
N ASN A 233 -34.29 -33.23 33.59
CA ASN A 233 -33.02 -33.81 33.14
C ASN A 233 -33.20 -35.26 32.72
N TRP A 234 -34.19 -35.49 31.85
CA TRP A 234 -34.59 -36.81 31.41
C TRP A 234 -34.33 -37.02 29.93
N ILE A 235 -33.81 -38.18 29.55
CA ILE A 235 -33.90 -38.69 28.18
C ILE A 235 -35.08 -39.65 28.16
N SER A 236 -36.13 -39.28 27.44
CA SER A 236 -37.26 -40.16 27.19
C SER A 236 -36.98 -41.05 25.98
N THR A 237 -37.23 -42.35 26.11
CA THR A 237 -36.96 -43.34 25.06
C THR A 237 -37.78 -44.62 25.27
N GLN A 238 -37.80 -45.49 24.27
CA GLN A 238 -38.19 -46.89 24.38
C GLN A 238 -37.03 -47.81 24.02
N TYR A 239 -36.78 -48.82 24.86
CA TYR A 239 -35.74 -49.80 24.57
C TYR A 239 -36.21 -50.82 23.54
N THR A 240 -35.80 -50.61 22.29
CA THR A 240 -35.92 -51.62 21.23
C THR A 240 -34.61 -52.40 21.13
N ALA A 241 -34.70 -53.71 21.34
CA ALA A 241 -33.57 -54.62 21.27
C ALA A 241 -33.48 -55.31 19.91
N ASP A 242 -32.28 -55.50 19.40
CA ASP A 242 -32.05 -56.44 18.30
C ASP A 242 -32.15 -57.90 18.81
N ALA A 243 -31.99 -58.86 17.90
CA ALA A 243 -32.07 -60.29 18.23
C ALA A 243 -31.04 -60.77 19.27
N TYR A 244 -30.06 -59.93 19.64
CA TYR A 244 -28.97 -60.22 20.57
C TYR A 244 -29.07 -59.36 21.85
N GLY A 245 -30.17 -58.64 22.02
CA GLY A 245 -30.43 -57.83 23.20
C GLY A 245 -29.75 -56.45 23.18
N LYS A 246 -29.06 -56.06 22.10
CA LYS A 246 -28.40 -54.74 21.99
C LYS A 246 -29.39 -53.68 21.48
N MET A 247 -29.19 -52.42 21.88
CA MET A 247 -30.05 -51.32 21.46
C MET A 247 -29.99 -51.10 19.95
N THR A 248 -31.15 -50.87 19.31
CA THR A 248 -31.23 -50.65 17.86
C THR A 248 -31.02 -49.18 17.44
N GLN A 249 -31.01 -48.25 18.39
CA GLN A 249 -30.91 -46.80 18.14
C GLN A 249 -29.75 -46.11 18.90
N PRO A 250 -28.51 -46.64 18.88
CA PRO A 250 -27.40 -46.10 19.68
C PRO A 250 -27.02 -44.65 19.33
N ARG A 251 -27.11 -44.26 18.05
CA ARG A 251 -26.85 -42.89 17.60
C ARG A 251 -27.82 -41.87 18.22
N LEU A 252 -29.11 -42.17 18.21
CA LEU A 252 -30.13 -41.29 18.80
C LEU A 252 -29.93 -41.12 20.31
N MET A 253 -29.44 -42.15 21.01
CA MET A 253 -29.10 -42.04 22.43
C MET A 253 -27.92 -41.10 22.68
N ILE A 254 -26.94 -41.05 21.79
CA ILE A 254 -25.83 -40.08 21.86
C ILE A 254 -26.33 -38.67 21.53
N HIS A 255 -27.20 -38.54 20.51
CA HIS A 255 -27.81 -37.26 20.10
C HIS A 255 -28.49 -36.57 21.29
N GLU A 256 -29.39 -37.25 21.99
CA GLU A 256 -30.06 -36.69 23.18
C GLU A 256 -29.08 -36.42 24.33
N LEU A 257 -28.06 -37.26 24.49
CA LEU A 257 -27.01 -37.03 25.49
C LEU A 257 -26.16 -35.79 25.17
N LEU A 258 -26.05 -35.38 23.90
CA LEU A 258 -25.35 -34.15 23.50
C LEU A 258 -26.16 -32.89 23.84
N HIS A 259 -27.49 -32.94 23.70
CA HIS A 259 -28.36 -31.89 24.24
C HIS A 259 -28.19 -31.79 25.76
N ALA A 260 -28.19 -32.93 26.45
CA ALA A 260 -27.91 -32.98 27.88
C ALA A 260 -26.47 -32.53 28.23
N TRP A 261 -25.52 -32.64 27.31
CA TRP A 261 -24.15 -32.14 27.53
C TRP A 261 -24.10 -30.62 27.72
N ARG A 262 -25.07 -29.90 27.12
CA ARG A 262 -25.30 -28.47 27.33
C ARG A 262 -26.32 -28.17 28.40
N ASP A 263 -27.19 -29.11 28.72
CA ASP A 263 -28.23 -28.95 29.73
C ASP A 263 -29.13 -27.74 29.40
N ASN A 264 -29.28 -26.80 30.33
CA ASN A 264 -30.18 -25.67 30.15
C ASN A 264 -29.63 -24.55 29.26
N VAL A 265 -28.35 -24.62 28.86
CA VAL A 265 -27.68 -23.57 28.06
C VAL A 265 -27.57 -23.98 26.58
N CYS A 266 -28.61 -24.60 26.04
CA CYS A 266 -28.70 -24.98 24.63
C CYS A 266 -28.48 -23.79 23.69
N LEU A 267 -27.99 -24.06 22.47
CA LEU A 267 -27.79 -23.01 21.47
C LEU A 267 -29.12 -22.45 20.97
N SER A 268 -30.19 -23.21 21.12
CA SER A 268 -31.56 -22.85 20.75
C SER A 268 -32.39 -22.34 21.93
N SER A 269 -31.79 -21.81 23.01
CA SER A 269 -32.55 -21.28 24.14
C SER A 269 -32.98 -19.81 23.94
N ASP A 270 -34.24 -19.50 24.25
CA ASP A 270 -34.78 -18.14 24.33
C ASP A 270 -34.36 -17.42 25.64
N ASN A 271 -34.90 -16.23 25.89
CA ASN A 271 -34.61 -15.44 27.10
C ASN A 271 -35.24 -15.99 28.39
N LEU A 272 -36.09 -17.01 28.30
CA LEU A 272 -36.63 -17.75 29.43
C LEU A 272 -35.94 -19.11 29.60
N TRP A 273 -34.93 -19.41 28.77
CA TRP A 273 -34.21 -20.68 28.70
C TRP A 273 -35.08 -21.85 28.21
N HIS A 274 -36.10 -21.54 27.42
CA HIS A 274 -36.89 -22.53 26.71
C HIS A 274 -36.37 -22.72 25.29
N TYR A 275 -36.62 -23.90 24.74
CA TYR A 275 -36.28 -24.21 23.37
C TYR A 275 -37.00 -23.25 22.38
N GLU A 276 -36.22 -22.67 21.48
CA GLU A 276 -36.62 -21.78 20.39
C GLU A 276 -36.16 -22.38 19.06
N ASN A 277 -37.10 -22.51 18.13
CA ASN A 277 -36.87 -23.17 16.85
C ASN A 277 -35.93 -22.42 15.89
N THR A 278 -35.63 -21.14 16.12
CA THR A 278 -34.88 -20.29 15.20
C THR A 278 -33.40 -20.67 15.04
N LEU A 279 -32.80 -21.31 16.04
CA LEU A 279 -31.39 -21.75 16.04
C LEU A 279 -31.23 -23.27 15.97
N SER A 280 -32.32 -23.97 15.68
CA SER A 280 -32.34 -25.44 15.66
C SER A 280 -31.36 -26.06 14.66
N GLY A 281 -31.10 -25.42 13.51
CA GLY A 281 -30.06 -25.90 12.57
C GLY A 281 -28.68 -25.96 13.21
N PHE A 282 -28.37 -25.05 14.15
CA PHE A 282 -27.14 -25.09 14.94
C PHE A 282 -27.17 -26.14 16.04
N GLU A 283 -28.27 -26.24 16.79
CA GLU A 283 -28.37 -27.16 17.93
C GLU A 283 -28.44 -28.62 17.45
N GLU A 284 -29.46 -28.93 16.66
CA GLU A 284 -29.80 -30.26 16.17
C GLU A 284 -28.79 -30.79 15.15
N GLY A 285 -28.33 -29.92 14.23
CA GLY A 285 -27.30 -30.27 13.26
C GLY A 285 -25.96 -30.57 13.92
N MET A 286 -25.60 -29.83 14.97
CA MET A 286 -24.35 -30.07 15.70
C MET A 286 -24.42 -31.33 16.55
N ALA A 287 -25.53 -31.53 17.28
CA ALA A 287 -25.76 -32.75 18.05
C ALA A 287 -25.69 -33.98 17.13
N GLU A 288 -26.31 -33.91 15.95
CA GLU A 288 -26.27 -35.00 14.98
C GLU A 288 -24.87 -35.27 14.42
N CYS A 289 -24.16 -34.22 13.99
CA CYS A 289 -22.80 -34.34 13.50
C CYS A 289 -21.88 -35.02 14.53
N VAL A 290 -21.95 -34.56 15.78
CA VAL A 290 -21.10 -35.07 16.85
C VAL A 290 -21.50 -36.50 17.23
N ALA A 291 -22.81 -36.83 17.24
CA ALA A 291 -23.26 -38.20 17.47
C ALA A 291 -22.68 -39.17 16.43
N GLN A 292 -22.63 -38.77 15.15
CA GLN A 292 -22.02 -39.57 14.09
C GLN A 292 -20.50 -39.73 14.29
N ILE A 293 -19.78 -38.65 14.59
CA ILE A 293 -18.33 -38.69 14.86
C ILE A 293 -18.02 -39.58 16.08
N VAL A 294 -18.85 -39.51 17.12
CA VAL A 294 -18.71 -40.35 18.32
C VAL A 294 -18.97 -41.81 17.98
N MET A 295 -20.00 -42.11 17.18
CA MET A 295 -20.26 -43.48 16.71
C MET A 295 -19.11 -44.03 15.86
N ASP A 296 -18.54 -43.24 14.96
CA ASP A 296 -17.37 -43.63 14.16
C ASP A 296 -16.18 -44.00 15.06
N LYS A 297 -15.90 -43.17 16.06
CA LYS A 297 -14.83 -43.44 17.04
C LYS A 297 -15.16 -44.64 17.93
N PHE A 298 -16.43 -44.83 18.28
CA PHE A 298 -16.89 -45.96 19.08
C PHE A 298 -16.72 -47.28 18.32
N VAL A 299 -17.16 -47.37 17.07
CA VAL A 299 -17.01 -48.57 16.24
C VAL A 299 -15.53 -48.87 16.00
N ALA A 300 -14.70 -47.84 15.78
CA ALA A 300 -13.25 -48.01 15.67
C ALA A 300 -12.59 -48.54 16.95
N ALA A 301 -13.04 -48.07 18.13
CA ALA A 301 -12.53 -48.51 19.42
C ALA A 301 -13.09 -49.88 19.87
N TYR A 302 -14.32 -50.22 19.46
CA TYR A 302 -15.06 -51.41 19.87
C TYR A 302 -15.68 -52.16 18.67
N PRO A 303 -14.87 -52.65 17.71
CA PRO A 303 -15.34 -53.19 16.43
C PRO A 303 -16.23 -54.45 16.54
N ASN A 304 -16.24 -55.12 17.70
CA ASN A 304 -17.03 -56.32 17.96
C ASN A 304 -18.23 -56.06 18.89
N TYR A 305 -18.55 -54.79 19.20
CA TYR A 305 -19.62 -54.46 20.14
C TYR A 305 -21.01 -54.89 19.62
N PHE A 306 -21.27 -54.64 18.32
CA PHE A 306 -22.46 -55.15 17.65
C PHE A 306 -22.14 -56.45 16.90
N PRO A 307 -23.04 -57.45 16.91
CA PRO A 307 -22.85 -58.70 16.20
C PRO A 307 -22.92 -58.53 14.67
N VAL A 308 -22.40 -59.50 13.91
CA VAL A 308 -22.36 -59.49 12.42
C VAL A 308 -23.75 -59.35 11.79
N SER A 309 -24.78 -59.88 12.43
CA SER A 309 -26.20 -59.74 12.08
C SER A 309 -26.73 -58.30 12.19
N SER A 310 -26.09 -57.46 13.00
CA SER A 310 -26.36 -56.02 13.12
C SER A 310 -25.20 -55.21 12.51
N ALA A 311 -24.51 -55.76 11.49
CA ALA A 311 -23.34 -55.14 10.87
C ALA A 311 -23.59 -53.72 10.36
N TYR A 312 -24.84 -53.33 10.09
CA TYR A 312 -25.20 -51.96 9.73
C TYR A 312 -24.86 -50.91 10.82
N LEU A 313 -24.78 -51.32 12.10
CA LEU A 313 -24.38 -50.46 13.21
C LEU A 313 -22.84 -50.37 13.38
N ASN A 314 -22.09 -51.32 12.80
CA ASN A 314 -20.62 -51.34 12.76
C ASN A 314 -20.06 -50.60 11.52
N LYS A 315 -20.89 -49.77 10.88
CA LYS A 315 -20.51 -48.96 9.72
C LYS A 315 -19.93 -47.62 10.16
N HIS A 316 -19.31 -46.91 9.22
CA HIS A 316 -19.05 -45.49 9.42
C HIS A 316 -20.35 -44.70 9.23
N TRP A 317 -20.79 -44.02 10.28
CA TRP A 317 -22.11 -43.40 10.39
C TRP A 317 -22.24 -42.09 9.62
N GLY A 318 -21.12 -41.51 9.17
CA GLY A 318 -21.13 -40.37 8.25
C GLY A 318 -21.28 -40.74 6.77
N HIS A 319 -21.30 -42.04 6.37
CA HIS A 319 -20.86 -42.42 5.02
C HIS A 319 -21.44 -43.71 4.38
N GLU A 320 -22.59 -44.27 4.78
CA GLU A 320 -23.08 -45.54 4.16
C GLU A 320 -24.58 -45.66 3.85
N ASP A 321 -24.83 -46.53 2.85
CA ASP A 321 -26.08 -47.05 2.28
C ASP A 321 -27.33 -46.92 3.14
N GLY A 322 -28.25 -46.06 2.68
CA GLY A 322 -29.58 -45.92 3.24
C GLY A 322 -29.74 -44.71 4.15
N TYR A 323 -28.73 -43.85 4.25
CA TYR A 323 -28.92 -42.49 4.74
C TYR A 323 -29.59 -41.65 3.64
N ALA A 324 -30.60 -40.86 4.01
CA ALA A 324 -31.27 -39.98 3.07
C ALA A 324 -30.38 -38.83 2.54
N PHE A 325 -29.12 -38.70 3.01
CA PHE A 325 -28.20 -37.61 2.66
C PHE A 325 -26.81 -38.08 2.25
N ASP A 326 -26.71 -39.30 1.70
CA ASP A 326 -25.59 -39.61 0.81
C ASP A 326 -25.65 -38.59 -0.33
N TRP A 327 -24.81 -37.55 -0.29
CA TRP A 327 -24.01 -36.99 -1.40
C TRP A 327 -23.46 -35.63 -1.02
N ASP A 328 -22.14 -35.47 -1.17
CA ASP A 328 -21.43 -34.19 -1.17
C ASP A 328 -21.72 -33.34 -2.43
N TYR A 329 -22.94 -33.42 -2.98
CA TYR A 329 -23.41 -32.57 -4.07
C TYR A 329 -23.70 -31.16 -3.52
N ASP A 330 -22.59 -30.45 -3.22
CA ASP A 330 -22.44 -29.15 -2.59
C ASP A 330 -23.78 -28.42 -2.41
N PHE A 331 -24.34 -28.60 -1.21
CA PHE A 331 -25.73 -28.34 -0.81
C PHE A 331 -26.31 -27.20 -1.63
N GLN A 332 -27.11 -27.54 -2.65
CA GLN A 332 -27.67 -26.58 -3.58
C GLN A 332 -28.20 -25.39 -2.78
N ASN A 333 -27.65 -24.19 -2.98
CA ASN A 333 -27.98 -22.92 -2.30
C ASN A 333 -29.50 -22.73 -2.09
N HIS A 334 -30.07 -23.35 -1.06
CA HIS A 334 -31.51 -23.52 -0.97
C HIS A 334 -32.12 -22.56 0.04
N SER A 335 -32.66 -21.45 -0.44
CA SER A 335 -33.39 -20.46 0.37
C SER A 335 -34.73 -20.97 0.95
N GLN A 336 -34.98 -22.27 0.86
CA GLN A 336 -36.25 -22.94 1.11
C GLN A 336 -36.10 -24.02 2.21
N LEU A 337 -34.86 -24.41 2.58
CA LEU A 337 -34.54 -25.15 3.82
C LEU A 337 -34.23 -24.21 5.01
N THR A 338 -34.53 -22.91 4.87
CA THR A 338 -34.22 -21.84 5.84
C THR A 338 -35.43 -21.41 6.67
N THR A 339 -36.39 -22.32 6.94
CA THR A 339 -37.58 -21.94 7.72
C THR A 339 -37.26 -21.76 9.21
N THR A 340 -37.99 -20.86 9.88
CA THR A 340 -37.80 -20.47 11.29
C THR A 340 -38.25 -21.55 12.25
N ASP A 341 -39.23 -22.37 11.84
CA ASP A 341 -39.74 -23.44 12.68
C ASP A 341 -39.22 -24.79 12.19
N PHE A 342 -38.26 -25.33 12.92
CA PHE A 342 -37.68 -26.65 12.69
C PHE A 342 -38.67 -27.78 13.03
N TRP A 343 -39.67 -27.49 13.86
CA TRP A 343 -40.67 -28.44 14.36
C TRP A 343 -42.11 -28.07 13.97
N SER A 344 -42.34 -27.11 13.06
CA SER A 344 -43.70 -26.79 12.58
C SER A 344 -44.26 -27.99 11.81
N SER A 345 -44.88 -28.89 12.55
CA SER A 345 -45.85 -29.92 12.16
C SER A 345 -45.59 -30.58 10.80
N ASP A 346 -44.70 -31.57 10.75
CA ASP A 346 -45.11 -32.98 10.83
C ASP A 346 -43.87 -33.89 10.73
N GLN A 347 -43.80 -34.93 11.56
CA GLN A 347 -42.91 -36.07 11.34
C GLN A 347 -43.13 -36.72 9.95
N GLY A 348 -44.24 -36.39 9.27
CA GLY A 348 -44.69 -36.98 8.02
C GLY A 348 -44.06 -36.49 6.71
N ILE A 349 -43.28 -35.40 6.67
CA ILE A 349 -42.77 -34.85 5.39
C ILE A 349 -41.27 -35.06 5.11
N GLY A 350 -40.51 -35.68 6.01
CA GLY A 350 -39.08 -35.93 5.76
C GLY A 350 -38.15 -34.70 5.85
N ALA A 351 -38.68 -33.48 5.67
CA ALA A 351 -37.92 -32.24 5.53
C ALA A 351 -37.07 -31.84 6.75
N HIS A 352 -37.49 -32.21 7.97
CA HIS A 352 -36.71 -31.97 9.18
C HIS A 352 -35.45 -32.85 9.17
N TRP A 353 -35.56 -34.15 8.83
CA TRP A 353 -34.42 -35.05 8.67
C TRP A 353 -33.40 -34.49 7.68
N GLU A 354 -33.85 -33.83 6.62
CA GLU A 354 -32.96 -33.17 5.66
C GLU A 354 -32.16 -32.05 6.28
N ARG A 355 -32.74 -31.25 7.17
CA ARG A 355 -32.02 -30.19 7.86
C ARG A 355 -31.06 -30.71 8.91
N TYR A 356 -31.44 -31.75 9.65
CA TYR A 356 -30.54 -32.48 10.54
C TYR A 356 -29.31 -32.94 9.77
N GLY A 357 -29.53 -33.72 8.68
CA GLY A 357 -28.45 -34.30 7.89
C GLY A 357 -27.59 -33.26 7.17
N THR A 358 -28.20 -32.26 6.52
CA THR A 358 -27.45 -31.22 5.78
C THR A 358 -26.71 -30.26 6.70
N SER A 359 -27.29 -29.88 7.85
CA SER A 359 -26.57 -29.10 8.88
C SER A 359 -25.46 -29.93 9.50
N ALA A 360 -25.70 -31.21 9.79
CA ALA A 360 -24.68 -32.11 10.32
C ALA A 360 -23.50 -32.27 9.35
N ALA A 361 -23.77 -32.39 8.05
CA ALA A 361 -22.73 -32.44 7.03
C ALA A 361 -21.94 -31.12 6.93
N ALA A 362 -22.60 -29.96 7.06
CA ALA A 362 -21.91 -28.68 7.15
C ALA A 362 -20.97 -28.63 8.38
N PHE A 363 -21.44 -29.05 9.55
CA PHE A 363 -20.60 -29.15 10.75
C PHE A 363 -19.49 -30.19 10.59
N TYR A 364 -19.72 -31.28 9.85
CA TYR A 364 -18.70 -32.27 9.57
C TYR A 364 -17.58 -31.69 8.70
N LYS A 365 -17.90 -30.84 7.71
CA LYS A 365 -16.89 -30.09 6.95
C LYS A 365 -16.05 -29.19 7.85
N MET A 366 -16.63 -28.58 8.88
CA MET A 366 -15.87 -27.82 9.88
C MET A 366 -14.97 -28.74 10.74
N TYR A 367 -15.42 -29.95 11.08
CA TYR A 367 -14.60 -30.93 11.79
C TYR A 367 -13.42 -31.46 10.96
N VAL A 368 -13.60 -31.59 9.64
CA VAL A 368 -12.50 -31.92 8.70
C VAL A 368 -11.47 -30.79 8.63
N GLU A 369 -11.93 -29.54 8.74
CA GLU A 369 -11.04 -28.38 8.81
C GLU A 369 -10.18 -28.41 10.08
N ASP A 370 -10.83 -28.68 11.21
CA ASP A 370 -10.23 -28.79 12.54
C ASP A 370 -11.00 -29.79 13.42
N VAL A 371 -10.36 -30.90 13.77
CA VAL A 371 -10.95 -31.98 14.58
C VAL A 371 -11.33 -31.55 16.00
N ASP A 372 -10.81 -30.41 16.47
CA ASP A 372 -11.12 -29.84 17.77
C ASP A 372 -12.17 -28.71 17.71
N VAL A 373 -12.80 -28.47 16.55
CA VAL A 373 -13.74 -27.34 16.33
C VAL A 373 -14.83 -27.28 17.39
N PHE A 374 -15.48 -28.38 17.74
CA PHE A 374 -16.59 -28.38 18.69
C PHE A 374 -16.12 -28.11 20.13
N LYS A 375 -14.94 -28.62 20.51
CA LYS A 375 -14.30 -28.28 21.80
C LYS A 375 -14.00 -26.80 21.90
N LYS A 376 -13.39 -26.22 20.86
CA LYS A 376 -13.05 -24.79 20.80
C LYS A 376 -14.31 -23.92 20.83
N PHE A 377 -15.32 -24.33 20.07
CA PHE A 377 -16.63 -23.68 20.05
C PHE A 377 -17.27 -23.67 21.45
N ASN A 378 -17.38 -24.84 22.10
CA ASN A 378 -17.97 -24.95 23.44
C ASN A 378 -17.18 -24.16 24.49
N ALA A 379 -15.84 -24.22 24.45
CA ALA A 379 -14.99 -23.45 25.36
C ALA A 379 -15.22 -21.93 25.22
N GLU A 380 -15.31 -21.41 24.00
CA GLU A 380 -15.58 -20.00 23.76
C GLU A 380 -17.03 -19.61 24.07
N TYR A 381 -18.01 -20.48 23.77
CA TYR A 381 -19.42 -20.29 24.14
C TYR A 381 -19.58 -20.17 25.66
N TYR A 382 -19.05 -21.12 26.42
CA TYR A 382 -19.11 -21.10 27.88
C TYR A 382 -18.34 -19.93 28.49
N LYS A 383 -17.18 -19.58 27.93
CA LYS A 383 -16.43 -18.39 28.37
C LYS A 383 -17.25 -17.10 28.22
N ARG A 384 -17.98 -16.93 27.11
CA ARG A 384 -18.84 -15.75 26.89
C ARG A 384 -20.05 -15.74 27.82
N MET A 385 -20.68 -16.89 28.04
CA MET A 385 -21.78 -17.05 29.00
C MET A 385 -21.34 -16.79 30.45
N ASN A 386 -20.18 -17.32 30.87
CA ASN A 386 -19.61 -17.06 32.19
C ASN A 386 -19.22 -15.59 32.41
N ALA A 387 -18.88 -14.86 31.34
CA ALA A 387 -18.60 -13.42 31.44
C ALA A 387 -19.88 -12.57 31.53
N ASN A 388 -21.01 -13.07 31.00
CA ASN A 388 -22.30 -12.39 31.02
C ASN A 388 -23.44 -13.42 31.15
N HIS A 389 -23.94 -13.60 32.37
CA HIS A 389 -24.97 -14.60 32.68
C HIS A 389 -26.35 -14.31 32.06
N THR A 390 -26.54 -13.13 31.46
CA THR A 390 -27.77 -12.76 30.76
C THR A 390 -27.59 -12.76 29.24
N LEU A 391 -26.48 -13.30 28.73
CA LEU A 391 -26.20 -13.38 27.31
C LEU A 391 -27.23 -14.31 26.64
N LEU A 392 -27.93 -13.78 25.63
CA LEU A 392 -28.89 -14.53 24.84
C LEU A 392 -28.22 -15.11 23.60
N THR A 393 -28.57 -16.36 23.28
CA THR A 393 -28.06 -17.00 22.08
C THR A 393 -28.72 -16.39 20.85
N SER A 394 -27.91 -16.13 19.82
CA SER A 394 -28.38 -15.59 18.54
C SER A 394 -27.47 -16.08 17.42
N ARG A 395 -27.96 -16.10 16.18
CA ARG A 395 -27.14 -16.47 15.02
C ARG A 395 -25.84 -15.67 14.96
N ALA A 396 -25.92 -14.35 15.17
CA ALA A 396 -24.76 -13.48 15.14
C ALA A 396 -23.73 -13.88 16.20
N LEU A 397 -24.18 -14.23 17.41
CA LEU A 397 -23.30 -14.74 18.47
C LEU A 397 -22.66 -16.08 18.06
N LEU A 398 -23.44 -17.04 17.57
CA LEU A 398 -22.95 -18.37 17.17
C LEU A 398 -21.93 -18.29 16.04
N VAL A 399 -22.20 -17.49 15.01
CA VAL A 399 -21.27 -17.27 13.88
C VAL A 399 -19.99 -16.59 14.35
N ASP A 400 -20.07 -15.63 15.29
CA ASP A 400 -18.89 -14.97 15.84
C ASP A 400 -18.04 -15.90 16.74
N ILE A 401 -18.68 -16.81 17.50
CA ILE A 401 -17.98 -17.86 18.23
C ILE A 401 -17.28 -18.81 17.25
N PHE A 402 -17.97 -19.25 16.19
CA PHE A 402 -17.35 -20.09 15.17
C PHE A 402 -16.17 -19.41 14.48
N LYS A 403 -16.30 -18.13 14.13
CA LYS A 403 -15.19 -17.33 13.59
C LYS A 403 -13.99 -17.30 14.54
N THR A 404 -14.24 -17.26 15.85
CA THR A 404 -13.17 -17.29 16.86
C THR A 404 -12.55 -18.69 16.99
N ALA A 405 -13.37 -19.73 17.02
CA ALA A 405 -12.95 -21.12 17.21
C ALA A 405 -12.26 -21.71 15.97
N LEU A 406 -12.72 -21.30 14.79
CA LEU A 406 -12.29 -21.78 13.48
C LEU A 406 -12.39 -20.60 12.49
N PRO A 407 -11.33 -19.82 12.28
CA PRO A 407 -11.39 -18.58 11.48
C PRO A 407 -11.68 -18.78 10.00
N LYS A 408 -11.25 -19.91 9.44
CA LYS A 408 -11.46 -20.28 8.05
C LYS A 408 -12.02 -21.68 7.91
N VAL A 409 -12.86 -21.88 6.92
CA VAL A 409 -13.32 -23.19 6.42
C VAL A 409 -13.18 -23.14 4.90
N GLU A 410 -12.52 -24.14 4.30
CA GLU A 410 -12.32 -24.18 2.84
C GLU A 410 -11.63 -22.89 2.31
N GLU A 411 -10.63 -22.38 3.06
CA GLU A 411 -9.92 -21.11 2.81
C GLU A 411 -10.79 -19.83 2.76
N LYS A 412 -12.09 -19.93 3.05
CA LYS A 412 -13.00 -18.80 3.20
C LYS A 412 -13.15 -18.42 4.67
N GLU A 413 -13.35 -17.14 4.94
CA GLU A 413 -13.76 -16.67 6.27
C GLU A 413 -15.01 -17.43 6.73
N THR A 414 -14.98 -17.99 7.94
CA THR A 414 -16.03 -18.90 8.43
C THR A 414 -17.42 -18.29 8.42
N SER A 415 -17.56 -16.99 8.69
CA SER A 415 -18.86 -16.32 8.58
C SER A 415 -19.41 -16.34 7.16
N LEU A 416 -18.56 -16.04 6.17
CA LEU A 416 -18.93 -16.09 4.76
C LEU A 416 -19.23 -17.52 4.32
N TRP A 417 -18.47 -18.49 4.81
CA TRP A 417 -18.70 -19.91 4.53
C TRP A 417 -20.05 -20.39 5.10
N ILE A 418 -20.36 -20.06 6.36
CA ILE A 418 -21.65 -20.37 7.00
C ILE A 418 -22.81 -19.72 6.24
N ASP A 419 -22.69 -18.44 5.90
CA ASP A 419 -23.72 -17.71 5.14
C ASP A 419 -23.96 -18.35 3.76
N ARG A 420 -22.92 -18.93 3.13
CA ARG A 420 -23.05 -19.67 1.86
C ARG A 420 -23.74 -21.01 2.01
N GLN A 421 -23.70 -21.66 3.18
CA GLN A 421 -24.41 -22.93 3.38
C GLN A 421 -25.93 -22.74 3.38
N ARG A 422 -26.41 -21.56 3.80
CA ARG A 422 -27.84 -21.17 3.94
C ARG A 422 -28.67 -22.03 4.90
N ILE A 423 -28.31 -23.29 5.14
CA ILE A 423 -29.00 -24.21 6.04
C ILE A 423 -28.95 -23.80 7.52
N LEU A 424 -27.95 -22.99 7.87
CA LEU A 424 -27.75 -22.41 9.20
C LEU A 424 -28.40 -21.02 9.35
N ASP A 425 -29.28 -20.63 8.42
CA ASP A 425 -30.02 -19.37 8.50
C ASP A 425 -31.31 -19.48 9.33
N CYS A 426 -31.57 -18.46 10.13
CA CYS A 426 -32.69 -18.41 11.08
C CYS A 426 -33.96 -17.73 10.52
N LYS A 427 -34.04 -17.47 9.21
CA LYS A 427 -35.06 -16.59 8.64
C LYS A 427 -35.77 -17.19 7.41
N VAL A 428 -37.07 -17.39 7.53
CA VAL A 428 -37.97 -17.67 6.39
C VAL A 428 -38.06 -16.42 5.51
N ILE A 429 -38.14 -16.61 4.19
CA ILE A 429 -38.74 -15.63 3.29
C ILE A 429 -40.18 -16.10 2.99
N PRO A 430 -41.23 -15.50 3.61
CA PRO A 430 -42.61 -15.91 3.38
C PRO A 430 -43.02 -15.86 1.90
N GLY A 431 -43.89 -16.79 1.47
CA GLY A 431 -44.43 -16.83 0.10
C GLY A 431 -43.53 -17.54 -0.93
N LYS A 432 -42.56 -18.34 -0.46
CA LYS A 432 -41.73 -19.20 -1.32
C LYS A 432 -42.18 -20.65 -1.18
N LYS A 433 -42.45 -21.32 -2.29
CA LYS A 433 -42.71 -22.77 -2.30
C LYS A 433 -41.36 -23.50 -2.18
N VAL A 434 -41.27 -24.53 -1.33
CA VAL A 434 -40.10 -25.40 -1.14
C VAL A 434 -40.18 -26.57 -2.12
N HIS A 435 -39.07 -26.95 -2.73
CA HIS A 435 -38.99 -28.18 -3.48
C HIS A 435 -37.85 -29.03 -2.97
N MET A 436 -38.11 -30.32 -2.84
CA MET A 436 -37.21 -31.30 -2.25
C MET A 436 -37.00 -32.42 -3.25
N LEU A 437 -35.77 -32.85 -3.46
CA LEU A 437 -35.47 -34.05 -4.23
C LEU A 437 -35.15 -35.13 -3.19
N SER A 438 -35.97 -36.17 -3.08
CA SER A 438 -35.61 -37.30 -2.20
C SER A 438 -34.78 -38.34 -2.94
N PHE A 439 -34.03 -39.11 -2.15
CA PHE A 439 -33.07 -40.09 -2.61
C PHE A 439 -33.40 -41.46 -1.98
N GLN A 440 -33.60 -42.48 -2.80
CA GLN A 440 -33.95 -43.84 -2.38
C GLN A 440 -33.54 -44.83 -3.47
N GLY A 441 -32.38 -45.45 -3.30
CA GLY A 441 -31.99 -46.57 -4.16
C GLY A 441 -32.97 -47.73 -3.99
N ALA A 442 -33.77 -48.02 -5.02
CA ALA A 442 -34.69 -49.16 -5.00
C ALA A 442 -33.99 -50.52 -5.26
N ALA A 443 -32.74 -50.53 -5.70
CA ALA A 443 -32.06 -51.75 -6.17
C ALA A 443 -30.61 -51.93 -5.67
N GLY A 444 -30.29 -51.39 -4.50
CA GLY A 444 -29.01 -51.60 -3.82
C GLY A 444 -28.12 -50.35 -3.71
N ALA A 445 -27.03 -50.52 -2.98
CA ALA A 445 -26.07 -49.54 -2.47
C ALA A 445 -25.53 -48.46 -3.45
N ARG A 446 -25.76 -48.56 -4.77
CA ARG A 446 -24.95 -47.83 -5.78
C ARG A 446 -25.71 -47.34 -7.01
N ASP A 447 -27.04 -47.38 -7.00
CA ASP A 447 -27.85 -47.03 -8.16
C ASP A 447 -28.34 -45.58 -8.12
N MET A 448 -27.54 -44.66 -8.68
CA MET A 448 -27.87 -43.21 -8.78
C MET A 448 -29.02 -42.89 -9.76
N SER A 449 -29.72 -43.92 -10.25
CA SER A 449 -30.67 -43.79 -11.37
C SER A 449 -32.14 -43.91 -11.00
N HIS A 450 -32.50 -44.21 -9.74
CA HIS A 450 -33.87 -44.67 -9.42
C HIS A 450 -34.70 -43.85 -8.43
N ASP A 451 -34.17 -42.88 -7.68
CA ASP A 451 -35.03 -41.92 -6.96
C ASP A 451 -34.85 -40.50 -7.48
N ASN A 452 -35.85 -40.06 -8.22
CA ASN A 452 -35.98 -38.71 -8.74
C ASN A 452 -37.30 -38.09 -8.26
N ARG A 453 -37.77 -38.45 -7.06
CA ARG A 453 -38.98 -37.85 -6.50
C ARG A 453 -38.71 -36.39 -6.19
N ILE A 454 -39.44 -35.51 -6.86
CA ILE A 454 -39.50 -34.09 -6.51
C ILE A 454 -40.74 -33.87 -5.65
N HIS A 455 -40.52 -33.61 -4.37
CA HIS A 455 -41.53 -33.13 -3.43
C HIS A 455 -41.70 -31.63 -3.65
N LEU A 456 -42.91 -31.20 -4.00
CA LEU A 456 -43.26 -29.78 -4.09
C LEU A 456 -44.10 -29.45 -2.86
N ILE A 457 -43.57 -28.59 -1.98
CA ILE A 457 -44.18 -28.19 -0.71
C ILE A 457 -44.42 -26.67 -0.73
N GLU A 458 -45.57 -26.21 -0.25
CA GLU A 458 -45.89 -24.78 -0.18
C GLU A 458 -45.71 -24.29 1.25
N THR A 459 -44.85 -23.29 1.50
CA THR A 459 -44.83 -22.62 2.82
C THR A 459 -46.02 -21.67 2.90
N GLN A 460 -46.81 -21.76 3.96
CA GLN A 460 -47.87 -20.84 4.28
C GLN A 460 -47.54 -19.99 5.53
N ASN A 461 -48.33 -18.94 5.68
CA ASN A 461 -47.95 -17.76 6.43
C ASN A 461 -48.62 -17.77 7.81
N LEU A 462 -48.05 -18.47 8.80
CA LEU A 462 -48.43 -18.28 10.20
C LEU A 462 -47.19 -18.16 11.11
N PRO A 463 -47.05 -17.07 11.90
CA PRO A 463 -45.93 -16.84 12.83
C PRO A 463 -45.77 -17.84 13.99
N GLY A 464 -46.34 -19.04 13.90
CA GLY A 464 -46.35 -20.04 14.98
C GLY A 464 -46.61 -21.47 14.51
N GLY A 465 -46.23 -21.82 13.27
CA GLY A 465 -46.12 -23.22 12.83
C GLY A 465 -47.42 -24.02 12.65
N ASN A 466 -48.61 -23.43 12.82
CA ASN A 466 -49.88 -24.16 12.70
C ASN A 466 -50.36 -24.30 11.23
N GLU A 467 -49.55 -24.93 10.36
CA GLU A 467 -49.94 -25.25 8.97
C GLU A 467 -50.84 -26.51 8.86
N TRP A 468 -51.17 -27.15 9.99
CA TRP A 468 -52.00 -28.36 10.09
C TRP A 468 -53.01 -28.26 11.26
N SER A 469 -54.21 -28.82 11.10
CA SER A 469 -55.23 -28.90 12.17
C SER A 469 -55.55 -30.33 12.58
N TRP A 470 -55.95 -30.49 13.86
CA TRP A 470 -55.97 -31.73 14.62
C TRP A 470 -57.31 -32.49 14.61
N ASP A 471 -57.24 -33.77 15.03
CA ASP A 471 -58.39 -34.67 15.23
C ASP A 471 -59.47 -34.05 16.15
N LYS A 472 -60.74 -34.08 15.74
CA LYS A 472 -61.89 -33.76 16.60
C LYS A 472 -62.28 -35.01 17.38
N LEU A 473 -62.10 -34.98 18.70
CA LEU A 473 -62.60 -36.07 19.55
C LEU A 473 -64.06 -35.87 19.93
N ASP A 474 -64.77 -36.97 20.17
CA ASP A 474 -66.01 -36.92 20.96
C ASP A 474 -65.72 -36.79 22.46
N ALA A 475 -66.78 -36.66 23.26
CA ALA A 475 -66.70 -36.57 24.72
C ALA A 475 -66.12 -37.83 25.40
N SER A 476 -65.91 -38.92 24.66
CA SER A 476 -65.31 -40.17 25.13
C SER A 476 -63.84 -40.32 24.72
N GLY A 477 -63.29 -39.35 23.97
CA GLY A 477 -61.91 -39.37 23.50
C GLY A 477 -61.70 -40.12 22.18
N ASN A 478 -62.76 -40.51 21.46
CA ASN A 478 -62.62 -41.19 20.17
C ASN A 478 -62.51 -40.18 19.03
N ILE A 479 -61.63 -40.46 18.07
CA ILE A 479 -61.42 -39.61 16.88
C ILE A 479 -62.67 -39.66 16.00
N THR A 480 -63.35 -38.52 15.84
CA THR A 480 -64.55 -38.39 15.00
C THR A 480 -64.30 -37.72 13.65
N GLN A 481 -63.27 -36.88 13.53
CA GLN A 481 -62.90 -36.19 12.29
C GLN A 481 -61.39 -35.94 12.26
N ARG A 482 -60.75 -36.11 11.11
CA ARG A 482 -59.35 -35.72 10.84
C ARG A 482 -59.29 -34.67 9.73
N TRP A 483 -58.48 -33.63 9.89
CA TRP A 483 -58.34 -32.50 8.96
C TRP A 483 -56.90 -32.48 8.37
N PHE A 484 -56.74 -32.15 7.09
CA PHE A 484 -55.44 -32.15 6.38
C PHE A 484 -55.15 -30.82 5.67
N HIS A 485 -53.87 -30.60 5.32
CA HIS A 485 -53.31 -29.42 4.64
C HIS A 485 -53.95 -29.13 3.26
N GLN A 486 -54.16 -27.85 2.98
CA GLN A 486 -54.65 -27.36 1.69
C GLN A 486 -53.49 -26.79 0.86
N LEU A 487 -52.98 -27.55 -0.10
CA LEU A 487 -52.15 -26.98 -1.18
C LEU A 487 -53.01 -26.03 -2.00
N ASN A 488 -52.49 -24.89 -2.47
CA ASN A 488 -53.25 -23.92 -3.28
C ASN A 488 -53.68 -24.46 -4.67
N ASN A 489 -53.52 -25.76 -4.93
CA ASN A 489 -53.95 -26.47 -6.13
C ASN A 489 -53.49 -25.81 -7.45
N LEU A 490 -52.34 -25.11 -7.39
CA LEU A 490 -51.85 -24.34 -8.52
C LEU A 490 -51.13 -25.26 -9.51
N PRO A 491 -51.62 -25.36 -10.76
CA PRO A 491 -50.92 -26.10 -11.79
C PRO A 491 -49.54 -25.47 -12.03
N GLY A 492 -48.59 -26.27 -12.46
CA GLY A 492 -47.25 -25.78 -12.76
C GLY A 492 -46.54 -26.67 -13.76
N LYS A 493 -45.29 -26.32 -14.04
CA LYS A 493 -44.43 -27.09 -14.91
C LYS A 493 -43.00 -27.16 -14.39
N ILE A 494 -42.33 -28.25 -14.71
CA ILE A 494 -40.90 -28.45 -14.52
C ILE A 494 -40.28 -28.61 -15.90
N ASN A 495 -39.44 -27.66 -16.29
CA ASN A 495 -38.64 -27.75 -17.50
C ASN A 495 -37.27 -28.31 -17.11
N ILE A 496 -36.96 -29.51 -17.58
CA ILE A 496 -35.63 -30.10 -17.44
C ILE A 496 -34.83 -29.67 -18.66
N VAL A 497 -33.75 -28.92 -18.42
CA VAL A 497 -32.93 -28.29 -19.44
C VAL A 497 -31.54 -28.89 -19.38
N ASN A 498 -30.99 -29.32 -20.52
CA ASN A 498 -29.59 -29.71 -20.56
C ASN A 498 -28.72 -28.44 -20.36
N TYR A 499 -27.83 -28.47 -19.37
CA TYR A 499 -27.03 -27.31 -18.97
C TYR A 499 -26.18 -26.75 -20.12
N THR A 500 -25.71 -27.62 -21.01
CA THR A 500 -24.74 -27.26 -22.06
C THR A 500 -25.42 -26.80 -23.34
N THR A 501 -26.52 -27.41 -23.74
CA THR A 501 -27.23 -26.99 -24.95
C THR A 501 -28.26 -25.90 -24.68
N GLY A 502 -28.66 -25.70 -23.42
CA GLY A 502 -29.80 -24.86 -23.05
C GLY A 502 -31.15 -25.40 -23.55
N THR A 503 -31.17 -26.58 -24.16
CA THR A 503 -32.38 -27.16 -24.73
C THR A 503 -33.21 -27.83 -23.64
N VAL A 504 -34.52 -27.58 -23.66
CA VAL A 504 -35.48 -28.28 -22.80
C VAL A 504 -35.52 -29.73 -23.25
N SER A 505 -34.93 -30.61 -22.44
CA SER A 505 -34.92 -32.06 -22.67
C SER A 505 -36.28 -32.68 -22.34
N ASN A 506 -36.99 -32.15 -21.34
CA ASN A 506 -38.34 -32.59 -21.00
C ASN A 506 -39.14 -31.46 -20.33
N THR A 507 -40.46 -31.44 -20.53
CA THR A 507 -41.38 -30.59 -19.78
C THR A 507 -42.40 -31.48 -19.08
N LEU A 508 -42.44 -31.39 -17.76
CA LEU A 508 -43.40 -32.07 -16.92
C LEU A 508 -44.44 -31.06 -16.46
N ASN A 509 -45.69 -31.24 -16.85
CA ASN A 509 -46.77 -30.44 -16.31
C ASN A 509 -47.38 -31.19 -15.13
N PHE A 510 -47.57 -30.49 -14.02
CA PHE A 510 -48.32 -31.01 -12.88
C PHE A 510 -49.62 -30.22 -12.75
N ARG A 511 -50.73 -30.95 -12.76
CA ARG A 511 -52.08 -30.45 -12.48
C ARG A 511 -52.76 -31.49 -11.60
N ASN A 512 -53.62 -31.05 -10.69
CA ASN A 512 -54.62 -31.95 -10.14
C ASN A 512 -55.69 -32.17 -11.22
N ASN A 513 -55.90 -33.43 -11.65
CA ASN A 513 -56.82 -33.79 -12.73
C ASN A 513 -58.07 -34.53 -12.22
N ASP A 514 -58.48 -34.29 -10.98
CA ASP A 514 -59.72 -34.89 -10.48
C ASP A 514 -60.94 -34.09 -10.94
N SER A 515 -61.41 -34.38 -12.15
CA SER A 515 -62.68 -33.88 -12.70
C SER A 515 -63.93 -34.44 -12.01
N GLY A 516 -63.79 -35.04 -10.82
CA GLY A 516 -64.88 -35.59 -9.99
C GLY A 516 -64.99 -34.99 -8.59
N PHE A 517 -64.03 -34.17 -8.16
CA PHE A 517 -64.05 -33.50 -6.86
C PHE A 517 -63.98 -31.98 -7.08
N TYR A 518 -65.12 -31.32 -6.90
CA TYR A 518 -65.24 -29.87 -7.01
C TYR A 518 -64.41 -29.18 -5.93
N GLY A 519 -63.21 -28.72 -6.27
CA GLY A 519 -62.45 -27.76 -5.46
C GLY A 519 -62.15 -28.25 -4.02
N PRO A 520 -61.70 -27.35 -3.13
CA PRO A 520 -61.18 -27.74 -1.82
C PRO A 520 -62.29 -28.32 -0.95
N ASN A 521 -62.27 -29.63 -0.72
CA ASN A 521 -63.03 -30.22 0.37
C ASN A 521 -62.25 -30.01 1.67
N GLN A 522 -62.62 -28.97 2.43
CA GLN A 522 -62.56 -29.06 3.89
C GLN A 522 -63.70 -29.97 4.32
N GLY A 523 -63.40 -31.22 4.64
CA GLY A 523 -64.42 -32.19 5.03
C GLY A 523 -63.86 -33.32 5.89
N PRO A 524 -64.65 -33.84 6.83
CA PRO A 524 -64.20 -34.91 7.73
C PRO A 524 -63.95 -36.22 6.98
N CYS A 525 -62.75 -36.82 7.08
CA CYS A 525 -62.63 -38.27 6.88
C CYS A 525 -63.18 -38.94 8.15
N LEU A 526 -64.26 -39.72 8.00
CA LEU A 526 -64.74 -40.61 9.04
C LEU A 526 -63.73 -41.77 9.21
N PRO A 527 -63.52 -42.30 10.42
CA PRO A 527 -62.57 -43.38 10.63
C PRO A 527 -62.99 -44.59 9.79
N PRO A 528 -62.11 -45.17 8.95
CA PRO A 528 -62.42 -46.45 8.36
C PRO A 528 -62.42 -47.49 9.48
N THR A 529 -63.56 -48.15 9.71
CA THR A 529 -63.48 -49.56 10.06
C THR A 529 -62.54 -50.21 9.05
N LEU A 530 -61.63 -51.08 9.50
CA LEU A 530 -60.49 -51.71 8.77
C LEU A 530 -60.84 -52.45 7.45
N THR A 531 -62.00 -52.19 6.85
CA THR A 531 -62.55 -52.75 5.61
C THR A 531 -62.93 -51.69 4.57
N GLY A 532 -62.84 -50.39 4.87
CA GLY A 532 -63.10 -49.29 3.92
C GLY A 532 -61.81 -48.66 3.38
N THR A 533 -61.80 -48.27 2.11
CA THR A 533 -60.66 -47.69 1.38
C THR A 533 -59.99 -46.55 2.18
N PRO A 534 -58.68 -46.60 2.48
CA PRO A 534 -58.02 -45.58 3.31
C PRO A 534 -57.94 -44.22 2.60
N CYS A 535 -58.28 -43.13 3.31
CA CYS A 535 -57.87 -41.77 2.95
C CYS A 535 -56.34 -41.65 3.17
N PHE A 536 -55.52 -41.75 2.12
CA PHE A 536 -54.08 -41.46 2.23
C PHE A 536 -53.83 -39.94 2.19
N PRO A 537 -52.87 -39.40 2.96
CA PRO A 537 -52.44 -38.02 2.82
C PRO A 537 -51.84 -37.84 1.42
N THR A 538 -52.54 -37.10 0.57
CA THR A 538 -52.01 -36.69 -0.73
C THR A 538 -51.03 -35.54 -0.52
N GLY A 539 -49.77 -35.88 -0.27
CA GLY A 539 -48.71 -35.20 -1.00
C GLY A 539 -48.89 -35.45 -2.51
N ILE A 540 -47.98 -35.01 -3.38
CA ILE A 540 -48.00 -35.44 -4.80
C ILE A 540 -47.89 -36.99 -4.98
N ASP A 541 -47.92 -37.76 -3.89
CA ASP A 541 -48.11 -39.22 -3.89
C ASP A 541 -49.45 -39.71 -4.49
N GLY A 542 -50.33 -38.84 -5.00
CA GLY A 542 -51.59 -39.23 -5.64
C GLY A 542 -51.85 -38.69 -7.06
N HIS A 543 -50.97 -37.86 -7.63
CA HIS A 543 -51.26 -37.16 -8.89
C HIS A 543 -50.19 -37.45 -9.94
N GLY A 544 -50.54 -38.22 -10.96
CA GLY A 544 -49.64 -38.63 -12.04
C GLY A 544 -48.93 -37.46 -12.71
N LEU A 545 -47.60 -37.54 -12.80
CA LEU A 545 -46.77 -36.63 -13.58
C LEU A 545 -46.87 -37.03 -15.06
N TYR A 546 -47.59 -36.26 -15.87
CA TYR A 546 -47.67 -36.51 -17.31
C TYR A 546 -46.47 -35.87 -18.04
N THR A 547 -45.71 -36.69 -18.75
CA THR A 547 -44.60 -36.23 -19.61
C THR A 547 -45.07 -36.17 -21.06
N SER A 548 -44.72 -35.12 -21.79
CA SER A 548 -44.87 -35.05 -23.25
C SER A 548 -43.48 -34.92 -23.89
N SER A 549 -42.76 -36.04 -24.01
CA SER A 549 -41.48 -36.08 -24.72
C SER A 549 -41.70 -36.30 -26.22
N ALA A 550 -40.92 -35.61 -27.05
CA ALA A 550 -40.90 -35.75 -28.51
C ALA A 550 -39.73 -36.61 -29.02
N ASP A 551 -39.01 -37.32 -28.14
CA ASP A 551 -37.85 -38.16 -28.51
C ASP A 551 -38.28 -39.56 -29.01
N PRO A 552 -38.03 -39.92 -30.29
CA PRO A 552 -38.45 -41.20 -30.88
C PRO A 552 -37.73 -42.44 -30.34
N ALA A 553 -36.60 -42.30 -29.63
CA ALA A 553 -35.84 -43.45 -29.10
C ALA A 553 -36.49 -44.10 -27.85
N ILE A 554 -37.63 -43.58 -27.41
CA ILE A 554 -38.38 -44.00 -26.21
C ILE A 554 -39.39 -45.12 -26.50
N THR A 555 -39.37 -45.74 -27.69
CA THR A 555 -40.36 -46.78 -28.07
C THR A 555 -39.90 -48.23 -27.91
N ASN A 556 -38.65 -48.52 -27.54
CA ASN A 556 -38.18 -49.93 -27.44
C ASN A 556 -37.20 -50.25 -26.29
N GLY A 557 -37.10 -49.37 -25.27
CA GLY A 557 -36.45 -49.70 -23.99
C GLY A 557 -37.49 -49.88 -22.90
N GLY A 558 -38.12 -51.06 -22.84
CA GLY A 558 -39.26 -51.34 -21.97
C GLY A 558 -39.01 -51.05 -20.48
N ILE A 559 -39.96 -50.32 -19.89
CA ILE A 559 -40.29 -50.32 -18.46
C ILE A 559 -40.85 -51.70 -18.14
N ASN A 560 -40.05 -52.67 -17.70
CA ASN A 560 -40.52 -54.01 -17.34
C ASN A 560 -39.54 -54.59 -16.29
N ASP A 561 -39.95 -55.08 -15.12
CA ASP A 561 -41.20 -55.79 -14.88
C ASP A 561 -42.12 -55.15 -13.81
N GLY A 562 -43.41 -55.09 -14.16
CA GLY A 562 -44.51 -54.70 -13.29
C GLY A 562 -45.30 -55.92 -12.81
N SER A 563 -44.64 -57.02 -12.42
CA SER A 563 -45.38 -58.23 -12.02
C SER A 563 -46.00 -58.16 -10.62
N TRP A 564 -45.39 -57.40 -9.70
CA TRP A 564 -45.82 -57.38 -8.29
C TRP A 564 -46.91 -56.35 -7.96
N PHE A 565 -47.01 -55.25 -8.70
CA PHE A 565 -48.02 -54.21 -8.47
C PHE A 565 -49.45 -54.61 -8.91
N ASN A 566 -49.56 -55.61 -9.80
CA ASN A 566 -50.84 -56.22 -10.16
C ASN A 566 -51.53 -56.95 -8.98
N GLY A 567 -50.81 -57.28 -7.90
CA GLY A 567 -51.39 -57.91 -6.71
C GLY A 567 -52.11 -56.94 -5.75
N LEU A 568 -51.86 -55.63 -5.88
CA LEU A 568 -52.35 -54.61 -4.94
C LEU A 568 -53.13 -53.46 -5.60
N GLY A 569 -53.25 -53.43 -6.93
CA GLY A 569 -54.13 -52.49 -7.63
C GLY A 569 -53.68 -51.02 -7.64
N LEU A 570 -52.36 -50.75 -7.64
CA LEU A 570 -51.80 -49.38 -7.71
C LEU A 570 -50.88 -49.18 -8.94
N ASN A 571 -50.86 -47.96 -9.51
CA ASN A 571 -50.26 -47.62 -10.80
C ASN A 571 -48.77 -47.15 -10.74
N ALA A 572 -48.07 -47.26 -11.89
CA ALA A 572 -46.62 -47.06 -12.11
C ALA A 572 -46.19 -45.63 -12.49
N ASP A 573 -46.90 -44.61 -12.02
CA ASP A 573 -46.95 -43.22 -12.53
C ASP A 573 -46.16 -42.19 -11.69
N ARG A 574 -45.15 -42.63 -10.92
CA ARG A 574 -44.46 -41.80 -9.90
C ARG A 574 -42.95 -41.52 -10.10
N VAL A 575 -42.39 -41.67 -11.31
CA VAL A 575 -40.94 -41.52 -11.56
C VAL A 575 -40.62 -40.47 -12.62
N ILE A 576 -39.74 -39.50 -12.30
CA ILE A 576 -39.13 -38.62 -13.30
C ILE A 576 -38.12 -39.43 -14.11
N TYR A 577 -38.34 -39.49 -15.43
CA TYR A 577 -37.66 -40.29 -16.44
C TYR A 577 -36.13 -40.45 -16.26
N LYS A 578 -35.59 -41.62 -16.64
CA LYS A 578 -34.15 -41.91 -16.70
C LYS A 578 -33.48 -41.07 -17.79
N ILE A 579 -32.91 -39.92 -17.43
CA ILE A 579 -32.03 -39.18 -18.33
C ILE A 579 -30.74 -40.00 -18.49
N GLN A 580 -30.62 -40.69 -19.62
CA GLN A 580 -29.52 -41.63 -19.90
C GLN A 580 -28.22 -40.94 -20.34
N THR A 581 -28.35 -39.75 -20.95
CA THR A 581 -27.21 -38.97 -21.41
C THR A 581 -26.50 -38.35 -20.23
N THR A 582 -25.20 -38.63 -20.14
CA THR A 582 -24.29 -38.04 -19.16
C THR A 582 -24.20 -36.52 -19.34
N GLY A 583 -24.59 -35.77 -18.31
CA GLY A 583 -24.63 -34.33 -18.36
C GLY A 583 -25.10 -33.68 -17.06
N LEU A 584 -24.86 -32.38 -16.94
CA LEU A 584 -25.51 -31.55 -15.93
C LEU A 584 -26.84 -31.05 -16.49
N TYR A 585 -27.89 -31.11 -15.68
CA TYR A 585 -29.23 -30.69 -16.05
C TYR A 585 -29.78 -29.67 -15.06
N ILE A 586 -30.57 -28.74 -15.58
CA ILE A 586 -31.24 -27.69 -14.83
C ILE A 586 -32.73 -28.02 -14.76
N TYR A 587 -33.28 -28.08 -13.56
CA TYR A 587 -34.70 -28.26 -13.30
C TYR A 587 -35.32 -26.91 -12.98
N ASN A 588 -35.95 -26.28 -13.98
CA ASN A 588 -36.66 -25.02 -13.81
C ASN A 588 -38.12 -25.29 -13.44
N ILE A 589 -38.50 -24.96 -12.21
CA ILE A 589 -39.83 -25.18 -11.66
C ILE A 589 -40.60 -23.86 -11.72
N GLU A 590 -41.83 -23.88 -12.23
CA GLU A 590 -42.72 -22.71 -12.31
C GLU A 590 -44.14 -23.09 -11.92
N PHE A 591 -44.75 -22.32 -11.00
CA PHE A 591 -46.16 -22.43 -10.66
C PHE A 591 -46.96 -21.38 -11.42
N GLN A 592 -48.05 -21.79 -12.06
CA GLN A 592 -48.96 -20.89 -12.75
C GLN A 592 -49.66 -19.99 -11.71
N SER A 593 -49.91 -18.72 -12.06
CA SER A 593 -50.64 -17.70 -11.26
C SER A 593 -50.03 -17.19 -9.94
N ALA A 594 -49.08 -17.89 -9.30
CA ALA A 594 -48.41 -17.41 -8.07
C ALA A 594 -47.06 -16.71 -8.30
N GLY A 595 -46.50 -16.75 -9.51
CA GLY A 595 -45.19 -16.19 -9.83
C GLY A 595 -44.00 -16.87 -9.13
N ALA A 596 -44.24 -17.94 -8.37
CA ALA A 596 -43.21 -18.72 -7.70
C ALA A 596 -42.41 -19.57 -8.70
N LYS A 597 -41.08 -19.47 -8.64
CA LYS A 597 -40.13 -20.20 -9.49
C LYS A 597 -38.98 -20.77 -8.66
N GLY A 598 -38.48 -21.94 -9.07
CA GLY A 598 -37.32 -22.61 -8.48
C GLY A 598 -36.38 -23.14 -9.55
N LYS A 599 -35.10 -23.34 -9.20
CA LYS A 599 -34.08 -23.88 -10.10
C LYS A 599 -33.17 -24.84 -9.35
N TYR A 600 -32.98 -26.06 -9.89
CA TYR A 600 -32.07 -27.07 -9.33
C TYR A 600 -31.10 -27.56 -10.39
N TYR A 601 -29.93 -27.99 -9.95
CA TYR A 601 -28.89 -28.54 -10.82
C TYR A 601 -28.69 -29.99 -10.48
N ARG A 602 -28.59 -30.89 -11.45
CA ARG A 602 -28.41 -32.31 -11.17
C ARG A 602 -27.58 -33.00 -12.24
N LEU A 603 -26.63 -33.84 -11.81
CA LEU A 603 -25.93 -34.77 -12.69
C LEU A 603 -26.86 -35.93 -13.05
N HIS A 604 -27.00 -36.21 -14.34
CA HIS A 604 -27.71 -37.38 -14.84
C HIS A 604 -26.89 -38.11 -15.89
N GLY A 605 -27.17 -39.41 -16.05
CA GLY A 605 -26.67 -40.23 -17.15
C GLY A 605 -26.11 -41.57 -16.70
N ASN A 606 -26.08 -42.52 -17.64
CA ASN A 606 -25.59 -43.88 -17.38
C ASN A 606 -24.08 -43.91 -17.06
N GLY A 607 -23.34 -42.84 -17.38
CA GLY A 607 -21.91 -42.71 -17.07
C GLY A 607 -21.58 -42.72 -15.58
N PHE A 608 -22.56 -42.50 -14.70
CA PHE A 608 -22.39 -42.48 -13.24
C PHE A 608 -22.76 -43.80 -12.54
N ILE A 609 -23.41 -44.74 -13.25
CA ILE A 609 -23.92 -45.99 -12.66
C ILE A 609 -22.78 -46.97 -12.37
N ASN A 610 -22.73 -47.52 -11.14
CA ASN A 610 -21.73 -48.51 -10.70
C ASN A 610 -20.27 -48.06 -10.89
N LYS A 611 -20.00 -46.76 -10.78
CA LYS A 611 -18.66 -46.18 -10.88
C LYS A 611 -18.22 -45.58 -9.55
N ASP A 612 -17.01 -45.89 -9.10
CA ASP A 612 -16.36 -45.25 -7.96
C ASP A 612 -15.50 -44.06 -8.44
N GLY A 613 -15.53 -42.93 -7.74
CA GLY A 613 -14.82 -41.73 -8.20
C GLY A 613 -15.33 -40.40 -7.68
N LEU A 614 -14.70 -39.33 -8.18
CA LEU A 614 -15.22 -37.98 -8.03
C LEU A 614 -16.00 -37.59 -9.29
N TYR A 615 -17.21 -37.13 -9.04
CA TYR A 615 -18.10 -36.63 -10.07
C TYR A 615 -18.50 -35.23 -9.70
N ALA A 616 -18.55 -34.33 -10.67
CA ALA A 616 -18.98 -32.99 -10.40
C ALA A 616 -19.85 -32.43 -11.50
N GLY A 617 -20.89 -31.69 -11.11
CA GLY A 617 -21.50 -30.69 -11.97
C GLY A 617 -20.61 -29.46 -11.97
N VAL A 618 -20.37 -28.85 -13.13
CA VAL A 618 -19.63 -27.60 -13.26
C VAL A 618 -20.51 -26.59 -13.96
N ARG A 619 -20.78 -25.49 -13.25
CA ARG A 619 -21.66 -24.41 -13.70
C ARG A 619 -21.04 -23.03 -13.49
N ASN A 620 -21.71 -22.02 -14.02
CA ASN A 620 -21.49 -20.61 -13.74
C ASN A 620 -22.84 -19.91 -13.48
N ASN A 621 -22.82 -18.68 -12.98
CA ASN A 621 -24.02 -17.92 -12.63
C ASN A 621 -24.87 -17.51 -13.83
N SER A 622 -24.27 -17.43 -15.03
CA SER A 622 -24.98 -17.17 -16.28
C SER A 622 -25.70 -18.39 -16.86
N ASP A 623 -25.53 -19.58 -16.27
CA ASP A 623 -25.99 -20.87 -16.81
C ASP A 623 -25.56 -21.11 -18.27
N SER A 624 -24.38 -20.60 -18.63
CA SER A 624 -23.78 -20.89 -19.93
C SER A 624 -22.87 -22.11 -19.82
N PRO A 625 -22.59 -22.79 -20.94
CA PRO A 625 -21.66 -23.92 -20.95
C PRO A 625 -20.31 -23.52 -20.35
N VAL A 626 -19.87 -24.23 -19.32
CA VAL A 626 -18.53 -24.08 -18.78
C VAL A 626 -17.62 -25.00 -19.59
N LEU A 627 -16.68 -24.39 -20.31
CA LEU A 627 -15.64 -25.10 -21.05
C LEU A 627 -14.31 -24.94 -20.33
N GLY A 628 -13.44 -25.93 -20.48
CA GLY A 628 -12.14 -25.94 -19.81
C GLY A 628 -11.79 -27.30 -19.26
N LYS A 629 -10.84 -27.28 -18.34
CA LYS A 629 -10.40 -28.46 -17.61
C LYS A 629 -10.35 -28.14 -16.13
N MET A 630 -10.45 -29.18 -15.31
CA MET A 630 -10.28 -29.07 -13.86
C MET A 630 -9.17 -29.99 -13.39
N TYR A 631 -8.27 -29.47 -12.58
CA TYR A 631 -7.34 -30.25 -11.78
C TYR A 631 -7.91 -30.30 -10.37
N VAL A 632 -8.56 -31.40 -10.04
CA VAL A 632 -9.05 -31.64 -8.68
C VAL A 632 -7.97 -32.41 -7.99
N GLU A 633 -7.47 -32.02 -6.83
CA GLU A 633 -6.30 -32.65 -6.21
C GLU A 633 -6.56 -32.98 -4.75
N GLN A 634 -6.13 -34.17 -4.35
CA GLN A 634 -6.18 -34.65 -2.97
C GLN A 634 -5.00 -35.56 -2.66
N LYS A 635 -4.89 -36.01 -1.42
CA LYS A 635 -3.97 -37.09 -1.02
C LYS A 635 -4.47 -38.44 -1.58
N ASN A 636 -3.93 -38.90 -2.71
CA ASN A 636 -4.23 -40.23 -3.28
C ASN A 636 -3.45 -41.34 -2.53
N LYS A 637 -3.96 -42.58 -2.52
CA LYS A 637 -3.35 -43.75 -1.85
C LYS A 637 -2.92 -44.88 -2.82
N VAL A 638 -3.41 -44.97 -4.06
CA VAL A 638 -3.33 -46.26 -4.77
C VAL A 638 -2.72 -46.18 -6.18
N THR A 639 -1.46 -46.65 -6.24
CA THR A 639 -0.65 -47.13 -7.39
C THR A 639 0.12 -46.06 -8.20
N PRO A 640 1.45 -46.21 -8.33
CA PRO A 640 2.34 -45.25 -8.98
C PRO A 640 2.14 -45.25 -10.49
N LEU A 641 1.80 -44.09 -11.04
CA LEU A 641 2.38 -43.70 -12.32
C LEU A 641 3.20 -42.45 -12.04
N THR A 642 4.46 -42.46 -12.47
CA THR A 642 5.28 -41.26 -12.60
C THR A 642 4.49 -40.19 -13.34
N GLY A 643 3.99 -39.15 -12.65
CA GLY A 643 3.30 -38.06 -13.32
C GLY A 643 2.40 -37.20 -12.43
N GLU A 644 2.27 -35.96 -12.86
CA GLU A 644 1.27 -34.97 -12.42
C GLU A 644 -0.16 -35.50 -12.66
N GLU A 645 -1.14 -35.06 -11.87
CA GLU A 645 -2.53 -35.46 -12.11
C GLU A 645 -3.04 -34.95 -13.46
N ALA A 646 -3.66 -35.85 -14.24
CA ALA A 646 -4.26 -35.48 -15.52
C ALA A 646 -5.44 -34.52 -15.31
N ALA A 647 -5.48 -33.48 -16.13
CA ALA A 647 -6.59 -32.54 -16.19
C ALA A 647 -7.88 -33.27 -16.60
N ILE A 648 -8.98 -33.00 -15.91
CA ILE A 648 -10.30 -33.57 -16.22
C ILE A 648 -11.03 -32.56 -17.12
N THR A 649 -11.32 -32.93 -18.36
CA THR A 649 -12.09 -32.08 -19.27
C THR A 649 -13.51 -31.92 -18.77
N ILE A 650 -14.01 -30.68 -18.74
CA ILE A 650 -15.42 -30.41 -18.47
C ILE A 650 -16.20 -30.77 -19.73
N ASN A 651 -17.04 -31.79 -19.65
CA ASN A 651 -17.88 -32.24 -20.75
C ASN A 651 -19.34 -32.20 -20.35
N ASN A 652 -20.16 -31.50 -21.14
CA ASN A 652 -21.58 -31.35 -20.91
C ASN A 652 -21.94 -30.80 -19.51
N GLY A 653 -21.10 -29.91 -18.98
CA GLY A 653 -21.21 -29.37 -17.62
C GLY A 653 -20.85 -30.38 -16.53
N THR A 654 -20.15 -31.47 -16.86
CA THR A 654 -19.79 -32.54 -15.92
C THR A 654 -18.31 -32.87 -15.93
N LEU A 655 -17.83 -33.35 -14.79
CA LEU A 655 -16.52 -33.96 -14.61
C LEU A 655 -16.72 -35.41 -14.20
N ILE A 656 -16.07 -36.32 -14.92
CA ILE A 656 -16.06 -37.75 -14.62
C ILE A 656 -14.60 -38.20 -14.63
N ALA A 657 -14.08 -38.55 -13.47
CA ALA A 657 -12.79 -39.20 -13.36
C ALA A 657 -12.85 -40.36 -12.35
N PRO A 658 -12.49 -41.59 -12.74
CA PRO A 658 -12.34 -42.67 -11.79
C PRO A 658 -11.18 -42.32 -10.86
N ARG A 659 -11.48 -42.02 -9.60
CA ARG A 659 -10.50 -41.64 -8.57
C ARG A 659 -10.78 -42.45 -7.31
N LEU A 660 -9.81 -43.21 -6.83
CA LEU A 660 -9.97 -44.02 -5.63
C LEU A 660 -9.57 -43.18 -4.39
N TRP A 661 -10.55 -42.52 -3.77
CA TRP A 661 -10.38 -41.70 -2.56
C TRP A 661 -10.26 -42.61 -1.34
N THR A 662 -9.05 -43.06 -1.00
CA THR A 662 -8.86 -43.94 0.18
C THR A 662 -7.96 -43.30 1.24
N SER A 663 -8.43 -43.34 2.49
CA SER A 663 -7.96 -42.56 3.63
C SER A 663 -6.73 -43.11 4.38
N ILE A 664 -5.70 -43.61 3.70
CA ILE A 664 -4.42 -43.90 4.37
C ILE A 664 -3.46 -42.71 4.21
N PRO A 665 -2.73 -42.31 5.26
CA PRO A 665 -1.67 -41.32 5.12
C PRO A 665 -0.63 -41.73 4.05
N GLU A 666 -0.51 -40.95 2.97
CA GLU A 666 0.65 -40.95 2.06
C GLU A 666 1.94 -40.75 2.88
N THR A 667 2.83 -41.74 2.82
CA THR A 667 4.10 -41.79 3.58
C THR A 667 5.32 -41.63 2.69
N GLN A 668 5.15 -41.56 1.36
CA GLN A 668 6.26 -41.46 0.42
C GLN A 668 6.26 -40.13 -0.34
N THR A 669 7.43 -39.49 -0.43
CA THR A 669 7.63 -38.14 -0.98
C THR A 669 7.38 -37.98 -2.48
N GLN A 670 7.19 -39.08 -3.21
CA GLN A 670 7.09 -39.14 -4.67
C GLN A 670 5.66 -39.10 -5.24
N PHE A 671 4.64 -39.09 -4.38
CA PHE A 671 3.22 -39.12 -4.77
C PHE A 671 2.52 -37.76 -4.67
N LYS A 672 3.31 -36.70 -4.63
CA LYS A 672 2.84 -35.32 -4.57
C LYS A 672 2.54 -34.88 -6.00
N ALA A 673 1.27 -34.67 -6.35
CA ALA A 673 0.74 -34.36 -7.68
C ALA A 673 1.43 -33.18 -8.42
N GLY A 674 2.69 -33.34 -8.86
CA GLY A 674 3.54 -32.27 -9.38
C GLY A 674 4.13 -31.32 -8.32
N ARG A 675 3.74 -31.47 -7.04
CA ARG A 675 4.23 -30.60 -5.95
C ARG A 675 5.36 -31.26 -5.20
N THR A 676 6.28 -30.51 -4.60
CA THR A 676 7.28 -31.11 -3.68
C THR A 676 6.91 -30.92 -2.21
N ASP A 677 5.82 -30.20 -1.93
CA ASP A 677 5.29 -29.93 -0.59
C ASP A 677 4.02 -30.77 -0.29
N THR A 678 3.95 -31.34 0.93
CA THR A 678 2.84 -32.18 1.43
C THR A 678 2.04 -31.54 2.56
N ARG A 679 2.37 -30.31 2.98
CA ARG A 679 1.69 -29.62 4.09
C ARG A 679 0.17 -29.49 3.90
N TYR A 680 -0.29 -29.50 2.64
CA TYR A 680 -1.68 -29.26 2.24
C TYR A 680 -2.45 -30.52 1.85
N SER A 681 -1.76 -31.64 1.66
CA SER A 681 -2.35 -32.95 1.38
C SER A 681 -2.86 -33.60 2.67
N LYS A 682 -3.85 -32.96 3.31
CA LYS A 682 -4.55 -33.51 4.48
C LYS A 682 -5.69 -34.42 4.00
N PRO A 683 -5.83 -35.63 4.54
CA PRO A 683 -7.03 -36.44 4.33
C PRO A 683 -8.28 -35.60 4.60
N GLY A 684 -9.30 -35.71 3.75
CA GLY A 684 -10.54 -34.93 3.89
C GLY A 684 -10.54 -33.58 3.17
N LYS A 685 -9.40 -33.11 2.65
CA LYS A 685 -9.32 -31.83 1.92
C LYS A 685 -8.99 -32.04 0.45
N VAL A 686 -9.67 -31.29 -0.41
CA VAL A 686 -9.46 -31.25 -1.85
C VAL A 686 -9.36 -29.78 -2.30
N HIS A 687 -8.55 -29.50 -3.30
CA HIS A 687 -8.65 -28.23 -4.02
C HIS A 687 -8.86 -28.51 -5.50
N ALA A 688 -9.61 -27.63 -6.14
CA ALA A 688 -9.98 -27.71 -7.54
C ALA A 688 -9.46 -26.48 -8.25
N ILE A 689 -8.62 -26.69 -9.27
CA ILE A 689 -8.12 -25.63 -10.14
C ILE A 689 -8.86 -25.72 -11.45
N TYR A 690 -9.66 -24.69 -11.74
CA TYR A 690 -10.34 -24.52 -13.01
C TYR A 690 -9.43 -23.74 -13.98
N VAL A 691 -9.18 -24.35 -15.13
CA VAL A 691 -8.43 -23.74 -16.23
C VAL A 691 -9.37 -23.51 -17.40
N ASN A 692 -9.57 -22.25 -17.74
CA ASN A 692 -10.37 -21.85 -18.88
C ASN A 692 -9.66 -22.24 -20.18
N ASN A 693 -10.43 -22.59 -21.23
CA ASN A 693 -9.86 -22.78 -22.57
C ASN A 693 -9.34 -21.47 -23.17
N ASP A 694 -9.88 -20.33 -22.73
CA ASP A 694 -9.39 -19.00 -23.07
C ASP A 694 -8.34 -18.54 -22.04
N CYS A 695 -7.06 -18.70 -22.38
CA CYS A 695 -5.93 -18.34 -21.52
C CYS A 695 -5.78 -16.83 -21.27
N SER A 696 -6.59 -15.96 -21.89
CA SER A 696 -6.65 -14.54 -21.51
C SER A 696 -7.38 -14.31 -20.19
N LYS A 697 -8.18 -15.29 -19.74
CA LYS A 697 -8.87 -15.26 -18.45
C LYS A 697 -8.00 -15.89 -17.36
N PRO A 698 -8.05 -15.38 -16.12
CA PRO A 698 -7.31 -15.98 -15.02
C PRO A 698 -7.77 -17.43 -14.80
N GLN A 699 -6.81 -18.31 -14.50
CA GLN A 699 -7.15 -19.61 -13.90
C GLN A 699 -7.73 -19.37 -12.52
N LYS A 700 -8.55 -20.30 -12.03
CA LYS A 700 -9.22 -20.14 -10.75
C LYS A 700 -9.01 -21.34 -9.85
N ILE A 701 -9.05 -21.14 -8.54
CA ILE A 701 -8.89 -22.17 -7.53
C ILE A 701 -10.03 -22.12 -6.51
N ASP A 702 -10.44 -23.29 -6.05
CA ASP A 702 -11.44 -23.48 -5.01
C ASP A 702 -11.01 -24.60 -4.08
N PHE A 703 -11.44 -24.53 -2.82
CA PHE A 703 -11.07 -25.48 -1.79
C PHE A 703 -12.34 -26.12 -1.27
N ARG A 704 -12.32 -27.44 -1.07
CA ARG A 704 -13.48 -28.18 -0.55
C ARG A 704 -13.04 -29.22 0.47
N ASN A 705 -13.92 -29.46 1.44
CA ASN A 705 -13.81 -30.59 2.34
C ASN A 705 -14.69 -31.74 1.82
N ILE A 706 -14.14 -32.95 1.84
CA ILE A 706 -14.82 -34.18 1.46
C ILE A 706 -15.18 -34.98 2.72
N THR A 707 -16.34 -35.60 2.68
CA THR A 707 -16.72 -36.68 3.60
C THR A 707 -16.19 -38.02 3.07
N TYR A 708 -15.61 -38.86 3.93
CA TYR A 708 -14.87 -40.08 3.55
C TYR A 708 -15.79 -41.26 3.18
N GLY A 709 -15.79 -41.73 1.94
CA GLY A 709 -16.35 -43.06 1.64
C GLY A 709 -15.62 -44.17 2.41
N SER A 710 -16.34 -44.96 3.20
CA SER A 710 -15.76 -46.12 3.89
C SER A 710 -15.35 -47.18 2.86
N THR A 711 -14.06 -47.54 2.85
CA THR A 711 -13.51 -48.72 2.14
C THR A 711 -13.49 -48.71 0.60
N VAL A 712 -12.45 -48.15 -0.02
CA VAL A 712 -12.03 -48.39 -1.43
C VAL A 712 -13.07 -48.13 -2.53
N SER A 713 -14.31 -47.78 -2.17
CA SER A 713 -15.49 -47.73 -3.01
C SER A 713 -16.40 -46.65 -2.46
N GLY A 714 -16.90 -45.76 -3.32
CA GLY A 714 -17.56 -44.52 -2.91
C GLY A 714 -17.60 -43.48 -4.04
N VAL A 715 -18.67 -42.70 -4.04
CA VAL A 715 -18.98 -41.67 -5.04
C VAL A 715 -18.95 -40.32 -4.35
N GLN A 716 -17.98 -39.47 -4.70
CA GLN A 716 -17.95 -38.10 -4.22
C GLN A 716 -18.65 -37.17 -5.19
N MET A 717 -19.81 -36.66 -4.76
CA MET A 717 -20.60 -35.59 -5.39
C MET A 717 -19.83 -34.26 -5.38
N PHE A 718 -19.96 -33.37 -6.36
CA PHE A 718 -19.70 -31.93 -6.20
C PHE A 718 -20.55 -31.12 -7.18
N LEU A 719 -20.88 -29.89 -6.81
CA LEU A 719 -21.42 -28.90 -7.74
C LEU A 719 -20.52 -27.66 -7.71
N PHE A 720 -19.54 -27.61 -8.61
CA PHE A 720 -18.64 -26.48 -8.73
C PHE A 720 -19.31 -25.34 -9.48
N ASN A 721 -19.34 -24.17 -8.85
CA ASN A 721 -19.67 -22.92 -9.51
C ASN A 721 -18.37 -22.13 -9.75
N VAL A 722 -17.88 -22.08 -10.99
CA VAL A 722 -16.58 -21.46 -11.31
C VAL A 722 -16.54 -19.95 -11.08
N ASP A 723 -17.70 -19.31 -10.89
CA ASP A 723 -17.77 -17.90 -10.50
C ASP A 723 -17.49 -17.69 -9.01
N ASP A 724 -17.63 -18.72 -8.18
CA ASP A 724 -17.35 -18.67 -6.74
C ASP A 724 -15.88 -19.01 -6.41
N PHE A 725 -15.14 -19.50 -7.41
CA PHE A 725 -13.70 -19.79 -7.33
C PHE A 725 -12.90 -18.49 -7.30
N ASP A 726 -11.79 -18.49 -6.59
CA ASP A 726 -10.88 -17.34 -6.53
C ASP A 726 -9.91 -17.33 -7.71
N ASP A 727 -9.64 -16.15 -8.25
CA ASP A 727 -8.68 -16.00 -9.34
C ASP A 727 -7.25 -16.27 -8.84
N ILE A 728 -6.48 -17.04 -9.62
CA ILE A 728 -5.03 -17.16 -9.46
C ILE A 728 -4.39 -15.93 -10.09
N LEU A 729 -3.85 -15.06 -9.25
CA LEU A 729 -3.24 -13.81 -9.64
C LEU A 729 -1.73 -13.87 -9.45
N TYR A 730 -0.99 -13.42 -10.47
CA TYR A 730 0.45 -13.26 -10.42
C TYR A 730 0.79 -11.78 -10.28
N THR A 731 1.70 -11.47 -9.36
CA THR A 731 2.20 -10.11 -9.12
C THR A 731 3.72 -10.12 -9.24
N GLU A 732 4.20 -9.45 -10.28
CA GLU A 732 5.61 -9.21 -10.53
C GLU A 732 6.12 -7.94 -9.85
N SER A 733 7.39 -7.94 -9.48
CA SER A 733 8.15 -6.77 -9.06
C SER A 733 9.43 -6.74 -9.86
N MET A 734 9.60 -5.69 -10.67
CA MET A 734 10.83 -5.42 -11.41
C MET A 734 11.14 -3.92 -11.31
N PRO A 735 12.42 -3.52 -11.18
CA PRO A 735 12.80 -2.11 -11.15
C PRO A 735 12.59 -1.44 -12.52
N ASP A 736 12.20 -0.16 -12.50
CA ASP A 736 12.05 0.68 -13.70
C ASP A 736 13.35 1.39 -14.09
N LEU A 737 14.07 1.88 -13.09
CA LEU A 737 15.29 2.68 -13.23
C LEU A 737 16.29 2.26 -12.15
N LEU A 738 17.53 1.98 -12.53
CA LEU A 738 18.63 1.72 -11.62
C LEU A 738 19.90 2.44 -12.05
N CYS A 739 20.75 2.72 -11.07
CA CYS A 739 22.12 3.14 -11.30
C CYS A 739 23.00 1.93 -11.65
N GLU A 740 23.94 2.13 -12.57
CA GLU A 740 25.00 1.15 -12.83
C GLU A 740 25.68 0.72 -11.51
N GLY A 741 25.93 -0.57 -11.37
CA GLY A 741 26.53 -1.17 -10.17
C GLY A 741 25.54 -1.59 -9.08
N TYR A 742 24.27 -1.16 -9.15
CA TYR A 742 23.24 -1.56 -8.18
C TYR A 742 22.60 -2.91 -8.56
N PRO A 743 22.07 -3.68 -7.58
CA PRO A 743 21.38 -4.92 -7.88
C PRO A 743 19.99 -4.68 -8.50
N ALA A 744 19.62 -5.48 -9.49
CA ALA A 744 18.25 -5.57 -10.00
C ALA A 744 17.58 -6.86 -9.55
N ASP A 745 16.52 -6.74 -8.77
CA ASP A 745 15.72 -7.85 -8.29
C ASP A 745 14.40 -7.98 -9.05
N PHE A 746 14.28 -9.04 -9.82
CA PHE A 746 13.06 -9.46 -10.50
C PHE A 746 12.43 -10.57 -9.68
N THR A 747 11.20 -10.36 -9.22
CA THR A 747 10.47 -11.37 -8.45
C THR A 747 9.04 -11.50 -8.93
N ILE A 748 8.47 -12.69 -8.77
CA ILE A 748 7.05 -12.94 -8.98
C ILE A 748 6.48 -13.67 -7.77
N LYS A 749 5.25 -13.30 -7.39
CA LYS A 749 4.45 -13.97 -6.37
C LYS A 749 3.09 -14.33 -6.96
N ASN A 750 2.47 -15.37 -6.43
CA ASN A 750 1.04 -15.61 -6.64
C ASN A 750 0.29 -15.42 -5.31
N ASN A 751 -1.03 -15.25 -5.36
CA ASN A 751 -1.87 -15.06 -4.18
C ASN A 751 -2.15 -16.35 -3.36
N PHE A 752 -1.68 -17.51 -3.82
CA PHE A 752 -1.81 -18.81 -3.14
C PHE A 752 -0.45 -19.52 -3.01
N PRO A 753 0.57 -18.87 -2.40
CA PRO A 753 1.96 -19.35 -2.46
C PRO A 753 2.10 -20.76 -1.88
N ASP A 754 1.39 -21.01 -0.79
CA ASP A 754 1.31 -22.30 -0.11
C ASP A 754 0.86 -23.45 -1.03
N TYR A 755 -0.09 -23.18 -1.93
CA TYR A 755 -0.66 -24.19 -2.80
C TYR A 755 0.07 -24.29 -4.14
N LEU A 756 0.48 -23.16 -4.70
CA LEU A 756 0.97 -23.09 -6.08
C LEU A 756 2.49 -23.02 -6.17
N ASP A 757 3.21 -22.78 -5.07
CA ASP A 757 4.61 -22.39 -5.22
C ASP A 757 5.56 -23.48 -5.70
N THR A 758 5.20 -24.73 -5.40
CA THR A 758 5.98 -25.92 -5.76
C THR A 758 5.33 -26.73 -6.88
N ASP A 759 4.27 -26.20 -7.50
CA ASP A 759 3.50 -26.88 -8.53
C ASP A 759 4.27 -26.87 -9.86
N SER A 760 4.67 -28.05 -10.34
CA SER A 760 5.45 -28.21 -11.56
C SER A 760 4.71 -27.79 -12.84
N ARG A 761 3.37 -27.69 -12.80
CA ARG A 761 2.56 -27.16 -13.91
C ARG A 761 2.61 -25.64 -14.02
N ILE A 762 3.28 -24.97 -13.08
CA ILE A 762 3.55 -23.54 -13.12
C ILE A 762 5.04 -23.32 -13.32
N THR A 763 5.42 -22.89 -14.52
CA THR A 763 6.83 -22.62 -14.87
C THR A 763 7.05 -21.16 -15.21
N TYR A 764 8.27 -20.68 -15.00
CA TYR A 764 8.65 -19.28 -15.18
C TYR A 764 9.81 -19.21 -16.16
N LYS A 765 9.84 -18.14 -16.94
CA LYS A 765 10.93 -17.85 -17.87
C LYS A 765 11.13 -16.35 -17.98
N TRP A 766 12.27 -15.88 -17.50
CA TRP A 766 12.74 -14.51 -17.65
C TRP A 766 13.57 -14.40 -18.91
N ILE A 767 13.18 -13.51 -19.81
CA ILE A 767 13.85 -13.25 -21.07
C ILE A 767 14.39 -11.82 -21.03
N ASN A 768 15.68 -11.67 -21.29
CA ASN A 768 16.35 -10.37 -21.30
C ASN A 768 16.10 -9.62 -22.63
N PRO A 769 16.55 -8.36 -22.77
CA PRO A 769 16.34 -7.56 -23.97
C PRO A 769 16.96 -8.13 -25.25
N LEU A 770 17.92 -9.06 -25.13
CA LEU A 770 18.54 -9.77 -26.26
C LEU A 770 17.75 -11.01 -26.70
N GLY A 771 16.61 -11.30 -26.07
CA GLY A 771 15.80 -12.48 -26.35
C GLY A 771 16.33 -13.78 -25.71
N MET A 772 17.31 -13.70 -24.80
CA MET A 772 17.89 -14.86 -24.12
C MET A 772 17.17 -15.16 -22.81
N VAL A 773 16.99 -16.45 -22.50
CA VAL A 773 16.47 -16.88 -21.19
C VAL A 773 17.55 -16.73 -20.13
N VAL A 774 17.31 -15.86 -19.16
CA VAL A 774 18.26 -15.56 -18.07
C VAL A 774 17.92 -16.22 -16.74
N SER A 775 16.66 -16.66 -16.56
CA SER A 775 16.25 -17.44 -15.39
C SER A 775 14.96 -18.21 -15.68
N THR A 776 14.82 -19.41 -15.11
CA THR A 776 13.58 -20.18 -15.08
C THR A 776 12.94 -20.25 -13.68
N SER A 777 13.48 -19.47 -12.74
CA SER A 777 13.00 -19.38 -11.37
C SER A 777 12.04 -18.21 -11.18
N LYS A 778 11.31 -18.20 -10.05
CA LYS A 778 10.49 -17.06 -9.60
C LYS A 778 11.29 -15.80 -9.31
N LYS A 779 12.61 -15.96 -9.19
CA LYS A 779 13.53 -14.87 -8.93
C LYS A 779 14.60 -14.84 -10.01
N TYR A 780 14.94 -13.64 -10.41
CA TYR A 780 16.12 -13.35 -11.20
C TYR A 780 16.79 -12.13 -10.58
N ASN A 781 18.08 -12.26 -10.29
CA ASN A 781 18.86 -11.18 -9.71
C ASN A 781 20.04 -10.88 -10.64
N ILE A 782 20.23 -9.61 -10.94
CA ILE A 782 21.47 -9.09 -11.52
C ILE A 782 22.20 -8.41 -10.37
N PRO A 783 23.34 -8.94 -9.87
CA PRO A 783 24.00 -8.41 -8.67
C PRO A 783 24.49 -6.96 -8.83
N ALA A 784 24.87 -6.59 -10.05
CA ALA A 784 25.34 -5.26 -10.42
C ALA A 784 24.98 -4.99 -11.89
N VAL A 785 24.04 -4.09 -12.15
CA VAL A 785 23.59 -3.78 -13.51
C VAL A 785 24.60 -2.91 -14.27
N THR A 786 24.66 -3.08 -15.58
CA THR A 786 25.44 -2.27 -16.53
C THR A 786 24.52 -1.66 -17.60
N PRO A 787 24.96 -0.65 -18.36
CA PRO A 787 24.15 -0.08 -19.44
C PRO A 787 23.71 -1.09 -20.50
N THR A 788 24.44 -2.21 -20.67
CA THR A 788 24.05 -3.30 -21.59
C THR A 788 22.91 -4.17 -21.07
N ASP A 789 22.62 -4.11 -19.78
CA ASP A 789 21.48 -4.82 -19.18
C ASP A 789 20.15 -4.06 -19.35
N ALA A 790 20.21 -2.81 -19.82
CA ALA A 790 19.03 -1.99 -20.07
C ALA A 790 18.20 -2.51 -21.26
N GLY A 791 16.87 -2.36 -21.16
CA GLY A 791 15.92 -2.69 -22.22
C GLY A 791 14.70 -3.44 -21.72
N LEU A 792 13.93 -4.00 -22.67
CA LEU A 792 12.67 -4.68 -22.39
C LEU A 792 12.89 -6.11 -21.90
N TYR A 793 12.63 -6.35 -20.61
CA TYR A 793 12.54 -7.69 -20.06
C TYR A 793 11.15 -8.26 -20.28
N THR A 794 11.08 -9.55 -20.61
CA THR A 794 9.84 -10.30 -20.77
C THR A 794 9.78 -11.43 -19.76
N LEU A 795 8.70 -11.50 -18.98
CA LEU A 795 8.37 -12.61 -18.11
C LEU A 795 7.29 -13.46 -18.79
N GLU A 796 7.61 -14.72 -19.05
CA GLU A 796 6.67 -15.75 -19.47
C GLU A 796 6.36 -16.66 -18.28
N ILE A 797 5.08 -16.80 -17.96
CA ILE A 797 4.56 -17.71 -16.93
C ILE A 797 3.70 -18.73 -17.67
N SER A 798 4.07 -20.01 -17.65
CA SER A 798 3.19 -21.08 -18.11
C SER A 798 2.44 -21.59 -16.89
N SER A 799 1.16 -21.25 -16.75
CA SER A 799 0.28 -21.60 -15.65
C SER A 799 -0.75 -22.62 -16.14
N PHE A 800 -0.56 -23.90 -15.85
CA PHE A 800 -1.43 -25.00 -16.31
C PHE A 800 -1.70 -24.99 -17.82
N ASP A 801 -0.62 -24.99 -18.62
CA ASP A 801 -0.62 -24.89 -20.08
C ASP A 801 -1.14 -23.56 -20.66
N CYS A 802 -1.48 -22.58 -19.82
CA CYS A 802 -1.79 -21.21 -20.24
C CYS A 802 -0.58 -20.29 -20.11
N LEU A 803 -0.13 -19.74 -21.24
CA LEU A 803 0.99 -18.79 -21.29
C LEU A 803 0.52 -17.37 -20.96
N ILE A 804 1.09 -16.79 -19.92
CA ILE A 804 0.91 -15.39 -19.52
C ILE A 804 2.22 -14.65 -19.77
N THR A 805 2.17 -13.57 -20.55
CA THR A 805 3.33 -12.75 -20.85
C THR A 805 3.21 -11.37 -20.19
N ARG A 806 4.31 -10.90 -19.59
CA ARG A 806 4.46 -9.56 -19.02
C ARG A 806 5.75 -8.95 -19.54
N THR A 807 5.75 -7.64 -19.76
CA THR A 807 6.94 -6.92 -20.21
C THR A 807 7.19 -5.69 -19.35
N LYS A 808 8.45 -5.40 -19.08
CA LYS A 808 8.86 -4.21 -18.33
C LYS A 808 10.23 -3.73 -18.80
N ASN A 809 10.37 -2.42 -18.96
CA ASN A 809 11.61 -1.82 -19.46
C ASN A 809 12.50 -1.41 -18.29
N LEU A 810 13.70 -1.98 -18.20
CA LEU A 810 14.73 -1.56 -17.25
C LEU A 810 15.59 -0.47 -17.90
N VAL A 811 15.66 0.69 -17.26
CA VAL A 811 16.61 1.74 -17.61
C VAL A 811 17.80 1.66 -16.64
N VAL A 812 19.01 1.54 -17.17
CA VAL A 812 20.24 1.63 -16.37
C VAL A 812 20.92 2.96 -16.69
N THR A 813 20.99 3.85 -15.70
CA THR A 813 21.72 5.11 -15.83
C THR A 813 23.19 4.85 -15.51
N PRO A 814 24.14 5.27 -16.38
CA PRO A 814 25.56 5.17 -16.07
C PRO A 814 25.88 5.82 -14.73
N ALA A 815 26.78 5.21 -13.96
CA ALA A 815 27.19 5.77 -12.68
C ALA A 815 27.81 7.16 -12.89
N VAL A 816 27.52 8.09 -11.98
CA VAL A 816 28.11 9.43 -12.06
C VAL A 816 29.59 9.35 -11.69
N VAL A 817 30.46 9.45 -12.69
CA VAL A 817 31.92 9.47 -12.47
C VAL A 817 32.37 10.89 -12.09
N LEU A 818 32.67 11.10 -10.80
CA LEU A 818 33.33 12.31 -10.31
C LEU A 818 34.85 12.13 -10.32
N GLU A 819 35.53 12.80 -11.24
CA GLU A 819 37.00 12.87 -11.29
C GLU A 819 37.45 14.34 -11.31
N PRO A 820 37.41 15.04 -10.15
CA PRO A 820 37.85 16.43 -10.08
C PRO A 820 39.35 16.51 -10.37
N ALA A 821 39.73 17.18 -11.46
CA ALA A 821 41.13 17.52 -11.72
C ALA A 821 41.43 18.91 -11.15
N VAL A 822 42.57 19.04 -10.48
CA VAL A 822 43.12 20.34 -10.14
C VAL A 822 44.21 20.63 -11.14
N ILE A 823 44.18 21.81 -11.77
CA ILE A 823 45.26 22.25 -12.65
C ILE A 823 45.99 23.42 -11.98
N THR A 824 47.20 23.14 -11.50
CA THR A 824 48.38 24.04 -11.30
C THR A 824 49.22 23.54 -10.12
N PRO A 825 50.56 23.63 -10.19
CA PRO A 825 51.37 23.87 -9.00
C PRO A 825 51.39 25.38 -8.73
N ILE A 826 51.01 25.85 -7.54
CA ILE A 826 51.02 27.29 -7.24
C ILE A 826 52.15 27.62 -6.27
N SER A 827 53.35 27.65 -6.85
CA SER A 827 54.43 28.48 -6.32
C SER A 827 54.09 29.94 -6.65
N SER A 828 53.98 30.79 -5.63
CA SER A 828 53.60 32.19 -5.78
C SER A 828 54.48 33.09 -4.92
N CYS A 829 54.84 34.26 -5.44
CA CYS A 829 55.62 35.24 -4.68
C CYS A 829 54.75 35.91 -3.60
N ALA A 830 55.36 36.28 -2.48
CA ALA A 830 54.69 37.11 -1.47
C ALA A 830 54.05 38.36 -2.13
N ASN A 831 52.82 38.68 -1.73
CA ASN A 831 51.94 39.74 -2.26
C ASN A 831 51.24 39.46 -3.60
N SER A 832 51.40 38.27 -4.20
CA SER A 832 50.62 37.87 -5.39
C SER A 832 49.23 37.31 -5.01
N THR A 833 48.45 36.85 -6.00
CA THR A 833 47.16 36.15 -5.78
C THR A 833 47.32 34.66 -6.07
N ILE A 834 46.98 33.80 -5.12
CA ILE A 834 46.89 32.34 -5.31
C ILE A 834 45.51 32.02 -5.91
N ASN A 835 45.47 31.31 -7.04
CA ASN A 835 44.23 30.89 -7.68
C ASN A 835 44.09 29.37 -7.59
N LEU A 836 43.17 28.89 -6.74
CA LEU A 836 42.84 27.47 -6.68
C LEU A 836 41.78 27.19 -7.76
N SER A 837 41.99 26.14 -8.56
CA SER A 837 41.04 25.78 -9.60
C SER A 837 40.76 24.29 -9.64
N VAL A 838 39.49 23.95 -9.89
CA VAL A 838 39.03 22.60 -10.21
C VAL A 838 38.55 22.62 -11.66
N ASN A 839 39.28 21.94 -12.53
CA ASN A 839 38.95 21.72 -13.93
C ASN A 839 38.52 20.26 -14.16
N GLY A 840 37.62 20.04 -15.11
CA GLY A 840 37.06 18.73 -15.41
C GLY A 840 35.57 18.83 -15.72
N THR A 841 35.04 17.86 -16.46
CA THR A 841 33.60 17.77 -16.74
C THR A 841 32.89 17.21 -15.52
N LEU A 842 32.49 18.07 -14.58
CA LEU A 842 31.72 17.68 -13.41
C LEU A 842 30.21 17.79 -13.69
N PRO A 843 29.38 16.90 -13.13
CA PRO A 843 27.92 16.96 -13.25
C PRO A 843 27.36 18.27 -12.71
N SER A 844 26.29 18.77 -13.37
CA SER A 844 25.52 19.93 -12.89
C SER A 844 24.96 19.67 -11.49
N GLY A 845 25.10 20.63 -10.57
CA GLY A 845 24.66 20.51 -9.18
C GLY A 845 25.74 20.00 -8.20
N THR A 846 26.98 19.75 -8.66
CA THR A 846 28.11 19.45 -7.77
C THR A 846 28.40 20.61 -6.81
N THR A 847 28.54 20.30 -5.52
CA THR A 847 28.91 21.24 -4.46
C THR A 847 30.39 21.10 -4.08
N TYR A 848 31.00 22.18 -3.60
CA TYR A 848 32.43 22.25 -3.29
C TYR A 848 32.65 22.69 -1.85
N SER A 849 33.64 22.10 -1.19
CA SER A 849 34.11 22.51 0.13
C SER A 849 35.63 22.47 0.17
N TRP A 850 36.24 23.64 0.30
CA TRP A 850 37.68 23.82 0.42
C TRP A 850 38.07 23.98 1.89
N THR A 851 39.21 23.37 2.25
CA THR A 851 39.90 23.61 3.52
C THR A 851 41.39 23.82 3.25
N GLY A 852 42.06 24.65 4.05
CA GLY A 852 43.48 24.90 3.88
C GLY A 852 44.15 25.60 5.07
N PRO A 853 45.44 25.96 4.93
CA PRO A 853 46.23 26.67 5.94
C PRO A 853 45.57 27.98 6.40
N ASN A 854 45.95 28.44 7.60
CA ASN A 854 45.44 29.67 8.22
C ASN A 854 43.90 29.73 8.36
N GLY A 855 43.26 28.56 8.50
CA GLY A 855 41.79 28.46 8.64
C GLY A 855 41.01 28.75 7.37
N PHE A 856 41.64 28.68 6.20
CA PHE A 856 40.97 28.93 4.91
C PHE A 856 39.82 27.95 4.70
N THR A 857 38.64 28.48 4.36
CA THR A 857 37.48 27.71 3.91
C THR A 857 36.79 28.40 2.75
N SER A 858 36.24 27.64 1.81
CA SER A 858 35.45 28.20 0.70
C SER A 858 34.47 27.18 0.14
N ALA A 859 33.30 27.64 -0.32
CA ALA A 859 32.31 26.83 -1.04
C ALA A 859 32.29 27.08 -2.56
N ILE A 860 33.15 27.99 -3.05
CA ILE A 860 33.23 28.35 -4.47
C ILE A 860 34.10 27.33 -5.19
N GLN A 861 33.75 26.93 -6.41
CA GLN A 861 34.52 25.97 -7.22
C GLN A 861 35.99 26.41 -7.42
N ASN A 862 36.20 27.68 -7.79
CA ASN A 862 37.52 28.26 -8.08
C ASN A 862 37.80 29.48 -7.17
N PRO A 863 38.21 29.28 -5.91
CA PRO A 863 38.47 30.40 -5.01
C PRO A 863 39.86 31.00 -5.24
N ASN A 864 39.99 32.30 -4.96
CA ASN A 864 41.27 33.01 -4.96
C ASN A 864 41.63 33.55 -3.57
N ILE A 865 42.93 33.64 -3.30
CA ILE A 865 43.51 34.21 -2.07
C ILE A 865 44.41 35.36 -2.51
N THR A 866 43.97 36.60 -2.28
CA THR A 866 44.73 37.81 -2.62
C THR A 866 45.78 38.12 -1.56
N ASN A 867 46.87 38.79 -1.96
CA ASN A 867 47.97 39.19 -1.08
C ASN A 867 48.61 38.02 -0.31
N ALA A 868 49.10 37.01 -1.04
CA ALA A 868 49.68 35.80 -0.48
C ALA A 868 50.84 36.10 0.50
N GLN A 869 50.77 35.53 1.70
CA GLN A 869 51.80 35.60 2.74
C GLN A 869 52.33 34.19 3.03
N ALA A 870 53.48 34.07 3.72
CA ALA A 870 54.06 32.77 4.08
C ALA A 870 53.08 31.87 4.89
N ILE A 871 52.17 32.48 5.67
CA ILE A 871 51.13 31.75 6.44
C ILE A 871 50.07 31.09 5.55
N ASN A 872 49.97 31.46 4.28
CA ASN A 872 49.05 30.86 3.31
C ASN A 872 49.66 29.65 2.59
N ALA A 873 50.94 29.33 2.83
CA ALA A 873 51.58 28.14 2.28
C ALA A 873 51.12 26.86 3.00
N GLY A 874 51.02 25.75 2.27
CA GLY A 874 50.59 24.45 2.77
C GLY A 874 49.53 23.77 1.90
N THR A 875 48.95 22.69 2.42
CA THR A 875 48.03 21.83 1.66
C THR A 875 46.58 22.34 1.72
N TYR A 876 46.00 22.61 0.56
CA TYR A 876 44.58 22.88 0.38
C TYR A 876 43.87 21.61 -0.11
N GLU A 877 42.75 21.24 0.51
CA GLU A 877 41.92 20.10 0.11
C GLU A 877 40.55 20.59 -0.36
N VAL A 878 40.13 20.15 -1.54
CA VAL A 878 38.75 20.28 -2.02
C VAL A 878 38.01 18.96 -1.85
N THR A 879 36.80 19.04 -1.29
CA THR A 879 35.81 17.97 -1.30
C THR A 879 34.70 18.34 -2.28
N CYS A 880 34.52 17.53 -3.31
CA CYS A 880 33.42 17.66 -4.27
C CYS A 880 32.33 16.65 -3.90
N THR A 881 31.08 17.11 -3.81
CA THR A 881 29.92 16.27 -3.50
C THR A 881 28.84 16.44 -4.56
N SER A 882 28.44 15.34 -5.20
CA SER A 882 27.25 15.27 -6.07
C SER A 882 26.37 14.11 -5.63
N LYS A 883 25.08 14.19 -5.92
CA LYS A 883 24.20 13.02 -5.84
C LYS A 883 24.53 12.05 -6.97
N ASP A 884 24.50 10.75 -6.66
CA ASP A 884 24.47 9.69 -7.66
C ASP A 884 23.15 9.74 -8.45
N CYS A 885 23.00 8.91 -9.49
CA CYS A 885 21.79 8.88 -10.30
C CYS A 885 20.50 8.48 -9.53
N ASP A 886 20.61 7.99 -8.30
CA ASP A 886 19.48 7.72 -7.40
C ASP A 886 18.95 8.99 -6.70
N GLY A 887 19.65 10.12 -6.81
CA GLY A 887 19.30 11.40 -6.19
C GLY A 887 19.46 11.45 -4.67
N ILE A 888 19.88 10.36 -4.03
CA ILE A 888 19.94 10.23 -2.55
C ILE A 888 21.38 10.01 -2.10
N THR A 889 22.11 9.10 -2.74
CA THR A 889 23.47 8.70 -2.37
C THR A 889 24.46 9.79 -2.75
N ASP A 890 25.30 10.21 -1.79
CA ASP A 890 26.35 11.20 -2.05
C ASP A 890 27.61 10.52 -2.60
N ILE A 891 28.04 10.96 -3.78
CA ILE A 891 29.37 10.66 -4.30
C ILE A 891 30.30 11.77 -3.83
N ILE A 892 31.29 11.40 -3.01
CA ILE A 892 32.25 12.32 -2.42
C ILE A 892 33.65 11.99 -2.93
N LYS A 893 34.33 12.99 -3.50
CA LYS A 893 35.73 12.87 -3.93
C LYS A 893 36.55 14.01 -3.37
N LYS A 894 37.79 13.70 -3.00
CA LYS A 894 38.74 14.64 -2.41
C LYS A 894 39.97 14.79 -3.29
N LYS A 895 40.50 16.00 -3.38
CA LYS A 895 41.78 16.29 -4.05
C LYS A 895 42.57 17.31 -3.25
N GLN A 896 43.88 17.08 -3.14
CA GLN A 896 44.79 17.96 -2.41
C GLN A 896 45.71 18.73 -3.37
N ILE A 897 46.06 19.96 -2.97
CA ILE A 897 46.91 20.91 -3.68
C ILE A 897 47.95 21.42 -2.69
N GLU A 898 49.22 21.38 -3.06
CA GLU A 898 50.29 21.99 -2.27
C GLU A 898 50.59 23.39 -2.81
N VAL A 899 50.51 24.40 -1.95
CA VAL A 899 50.80 25.80 -2.28
C VAL A 899 52.07 26.25 -1.55
N VAL A 900 52.99 26.86 -2.30
CA VAL A 900 54.25 27.40 -1.76
C VAL A 900 54.25 28.91 -1.97
N VAL A 901 54.57 29.68 -0.92
CA VAL A 901 54.71 31.14 -1.01
C VAL A 901 56.18 31.53 -0.81
N ASN A 902 56.82 32.02 -1.87
CA ASN A 902 58.25 32.34 -1.89
C ASN A 902 58.52 33.81 -1.54
N SER A 903 59.63 34.06 -0.85
CA SER A 903 60.06 35.41 -0.42
C SER A 903 60.78 36.18 -1.53
N ILE A 904 60.65 37.52 -1.55
CA ILE A 904 61.27 38.40 -2.56
C ILE A 904 62.78 38.63 -2.25
N VAL A 905 63.65 38.51 -3.25
CA VAL A 905 65.12 38.68 -3.11
C VAL A 905 65.68 39.67 -4.16
N LYS A 906 66.60 40.57 -3.77
CA LYS A 906 67.20 41.62 -4.65
C LYS A 906 68.74 41.72 -4.55
N PRO A 907 69.46 42.06 -5.65
CA PRO A 907 70.92 42.19 -5.65
C PRO A 907 71.42 43.52 -5.05
N LYS A 908 72.60 43.48 -4.42
CA LYS A 908 73.28 44.65 -3.83
C LYS A 908 74.49 45.05 -4.68
N ILE A 909 74.50 46.26 -5.25
CA ILE A 909 75.50 46.73 -6.24
C ILE A 909 76.49 47.73 -5.63
N THR A 910 77.76 47.66 -6.05
CA THR A 910 78.90 48.53 -5.64
C THR A 910 79.70 49.03 -6.86
N CYS A 911 80.37 50.19 -6.74
CA CYS A 911 81.26 50.73 -7.78
C CYS A 911 82.64 50.04 -7.71
N GLY A 912 83.11 49.51 -8.85
CA GLY A 912 84.44 48.94 -9.02
C GLY A 912 85.47 49.95 -9.53
N THR A 913 86.43 49.50 -10.34
CA THR A 913 87.50 50.33 -10.90
C THR A 913 86.94 51.45 -11.79
N GLN A 914 87.43 52.68 -11.58
CA GLN A 914 87.07 53.87 -12.36
C GLN A 914 88.33 54.39 -13.06
N THR A 915 88.27 54.57 -14.37
CA THR A 915 89.31 55.23 -15.18
C THR A 915 88.72 56.49 -15.84
N GLN A 916 89.50 57.21 -16.65
CA GLN A 916 88.98 58.37 -17.41
C GLN A 916 87.93 57.99 -18.46
N ASN A 917 87.82 56.71 -18.83
CA ASN A 917 87.00 56.24 -19.94
C ASN A 917 86.21 54.95 -19.66
N THR A 918 86.22 54.43 -18.43
CA THR A 918 85.54 53.19 -18.05
C THR A 918 85.11 53.22 -16.58
N VAL A 919 83.94 52.64 -16.30
CA VAL A 919 83.43 52.38 -14.93
C VAL A 919 82.98 50.93 -14.80
N SER A 920 83.50 50.22 -13.81
CA SER A 920 83.09 48.85 -13.45
C SER A 920 82.00 48.84 -12.37
N PHE A 921 81.03 47.92 -12.45
CA PHE A 921 80.00 47.67 -11.43
C PHE A 921 80.07 46.23 -10.94
N ASN A 922 80.03 46.01 -9.61
CA ASN A 922 80.12 44.69 -8.98
C ASN A 922 78.90 44.42 -8.07
N TRP A 923 78.37 43.19 -8.05
CA TRP A 923 77.33 42.74 -7.10
C TRP A 923 77.62 41.35 -6.56
N GLU A 924 77.00 40.98 -5.43
CA GLU A 924 77.12 39.63 -4.86
C GLU A 924 76.09 38.67 -5.47
N ALA A 925 76.39 37.36 -5.41
CA ALA A 925 75.49 36.33 -5.89
C ALA A 925 74.16 36.32 -5.10
N VAL A 926 73.04 36.41 -5.82
CA VAL A 926 71.68 36.28 -5.30
C VAL A 926 71.29 34.81 -5.29
N SER A 927 70.89 34.30 -4.12
CA SER A 927 70.47 32.91 -3.95
C SER A 927 69.33 32.54 -4.91
N GLY A 928 69.53 31.49 -5.71
CA GLY A 928 68.56 31.00 -6.70
C GLY A 928 68.69 31.61 -8.10
N ALA A 929 69.51 32.66 -8.28
CA ALA A 929 69.74 33.24 -9.60
C ALA A 929 70.73 32.38 -10.40
N THR A 930 70.37 32.05 -11.63
CA THR A 930 71.21 31.30 -12.57
C THR A 930 71.90 32.22 -13.58
N ASP A 931 71.41 33.46 -13.74
CA ASP A 931 71.92 34.47 -14.67
C ASP A 931 71.52 35.88 -14.17
N TYR A 932 72.03 36.95 -14.78
CA TYR A 932 71.68 38.33 -14.47
C TYR A 932 71.46 39.12 -15.77
N SER A 933 70.34 39.84 -15.84
CA SER A 933 70.11 40.84 -16.89
C SER A 933 70.58 42.20 -16.41
N VAL A 934 71.36 42.92 -17.22
CA VAL A 934 71.83 44.27 -16.88
C VAL A 934 71.37 45.32 -17.87
N SER A 935 71.21 46.54 -17.37
CA SER A 935 71.04 47.74 -18.17
C SER A 935 71.75 48.92 -17.53
N TYR A 936 72.14 49.90 -18.33
CA TYR A 936 72.79 51.10 -17.80
C TYR A 936 72.45 52.35 -18.59
N GLN A 937 72.61 53.49 -17.95
CA GLN A 937 72.32 54.80 -18.49
C GLN A 937 73.49 55.74 -18.21
N VAL A 938 74.10 56.31 -19.25
CA VAL A 938 75.18 57.30 -19.10
C VAL A 938 74.57 58.70 -19.15
N ASN A 939 74.73 59.46 -18.07
CA ASN A 939 74.12 60.77 -17.85
C ASN A 939 72.59 60.71 -18.11
N ALA A 940 72.07 61.58 -18.98
CA ALA A 940 70.65 61.63 -19.36
C ALA A 940 70.35 60.89 -20.69
N ASN A 941 71.28 60.09 -21.21
CA ASN A 941 71.07 59.37 -22.48
C ASN A 941 70.06 58.22 -22.32
N PRO A 942 69.51 57.66 -23.42
CA PRO A 942 68.61 56.50 -23.33
C PRO A 942 69.27 55.30 -22.65
N VAL A 943 68.50 54.58 -21.83
CA VAL A 943 68.93 53.36 -21.15
C VAL A 943 69.37 52.31 -22.18
N GLN A 944 70.59 51.82 -22.04
CA GLN A 944 71.14 50.71 -22.79
C GLN A 944 70.76 49.41 -22.09
N ASN A 945 69.88 48.63 -22.71
CA ASN A 945 69.49 47.31 -22.22
C ASN A 945 70.44 46.27 -22.82
N ILE A 946 71.28 45.67 -21.99
CA ILE A 946 72.28 44.69 -22.41
C ILE A 946 71.69 43.29 -22.42
N GLY A 947 70.73 43.02 -21.52
CA GLY A 947 70.12 41.71 -21.37
C GLY A 947 70.96 40.80 -20.49
N ALA A 948 70.73 39.49 -20.61
CA ALA A 948 71.43 38.48 -19.83
C ALA A 948 72.93 38.46 -20.14
N ILE A 949 73.77 38.53 -19.11
CA ILE A 949 75.24 38.56 -19.24
C ILE A 949 75.92 37.30 -18.70
N GLY A 950 75.14 36.30 -18.28
CA GLY A 950 75.61 35.11 -17.59
C GLY A 950 75.70 35.31 -16.08
N ASN A 951 76.09 34.24 -15.37
CA ASN A 951 76.34 34.26 -13.93
C ASN A 951 77.69 34.93 -13.59
N VAL A 952 77.87 36.15 -14.10
CA VAL A 952 78.98 37.05 -13.78
C VAL A 952 78.49 38.11 -12.81
N PHE A 953 79.40 38.60 -11.98
CA PHE A 953 79.10 39.49 -10.86
C PHE A 953 79.65 40.89 -11.06
N THR A 954 80.17 41.15 -12.26
CA THR A 954 80.89 42.36 -12.63
C THR A 954 80.54 42.77 -14.05
N TYR A 955 80.33 44.06 -14.32
CA TYR A 955 80.11 44.58 -15.67
C TYR A 955 80.79 45.94 -15.87
N ASP A 956 81.51 46.09 -16.99
CA ASP A 956 82.25 47.29 -17.33
C ASP A 956 81.54 48.11 -18.40
N VAL A 957 81.29 49.38 -18.12
CA VAL A 957 80.82 50.36 -19.10
C VAL A 957 82.02 51.14 -19.62
N THR A 958 82.33 50.96 -20.91
CA THR A 958 83.53 51.52 -21.58
C THR A 958 83.17 52.62 -22.57
N SER A 959 84.17 53.32 -23.13
CA SER A 959 84.01 54.46 -24.06
C SER A 959 83.37 55.71 -23.46
N LEU A 960 83.57 55.92 -22.15
CA LEU A 960 83.09 57.08 -21.40
C LEU A 960 84.05 58.27 -21.55
N GLN A 961 83.56 59.49 -21.30
CA GLN A 961 84.37 60.70 -21.19
C GLN A 961 84.79 60.94 -19.72
N PRO A 962 85.85 61.72 -19.45
CA PRO A 962 86.22 62.11 -18.10
C PRO A 962 85.07 62.85 -17.39
N SER A 963 84.66 62.38 -16.21
CA SER A 963 83.52 62.87 -15.39
C SER A 963 82.10 62.43 -15.79
N ASP A 964 81.92 61.46 -16.69
CA ASP A 964 80.59 60.89 -17.01
C ASP A 964 79.98 60.11 -15.83
N ASN A 965 78.68 60.29 -15.55
CA ASN A 965 77.91 59.53 -14.57
C ASN A 965 77.20 58.35 -15.22
N VAL A 966 77.20 57.16 -14.59
CA VAL A 966 76.54 55.95 -15.12
C VAL A 966 75.61 55.36 -14.06
N LEU A 967 74.29 55.29 -14.33
CA LEU A 967 73.29 54.56 -13.54
C LEU A 967 73.16 53.13 -14.08
N PHE A 968 73.33 52.13 -13.22
CA PHE A 968 73.37 50.72 -13.57
C PHE A 968 72.26 49.95 -12.83
N SER A 969 71.56 49.07 -13.54
CA SER A 969 70.49 48.20 -13.05
C SER A 969 70.84 46.74 -13.31
N VAL A 970 70.64 45.87 -12.32
CA VAL A 970 70.78 44.42 -12.48
C VAL A 970 69.56 43.68 -11.95
N ILE A 971 69.04 42.73 -12.75
CA ILE A 971 67.89 41.88 -12.43
C ILE A 971 68.37 40.43 -12.46
N PRO A 972 68.32 39.69 -11.34
CA PRO A 972 68.64 38.26 -11.35
C PRO A 972 67.60 37.49 -12.19
N ILE A 973 68.08 36.49 -12.92
CA ILE A 973 67.28 35.55 -13.72
C ILE A 973 67.47 34.17 -13.11
N GLY A 974 66.40 33.42 -12.88
CA GLY A 974 66.46 32.06 -12.37
C GLY A 974 65.21 31.26 -12.75
N ALA A 975 65.03 30.11 -12.09
CA ALA A 975 63.85 29.27 -12.30
C ALA A 975 62.56 30.05 -11.99
N SER A 976 61.45 29.69 -12.67
CA SER A 976 60.17 30.42 -12.62
C SER A 976 59.52 30.53 -11.24
N ASP A 977 60.00 29.75 -10.26
CA ASP A 977 59.58 29.75 -8.86
C ASP A 977 60.39 30.70 -7.98
N THR A 978 61.43 31.37 -8.50
CA THR A 978 62.26 32.34 -7.75
C THR A 978 61.75 33.78 -7.93
N CYS A 979 61.61 34.50 -6.81
CA CYS A 979 61.00 35.84 -6.79
C CYS A 979 62.08 36.94 -6.74
N PHE A 980 62.51 37.43 -7.92
CA PHE A 980 63.57 38.44 -8.04
C PHE A 980 63.06 39.85 -8.34
N GLU A 981 63.72 40.85 -7.74
CA GLU A 981 63.55 42.26 -8.07
C GLU A 981 64.87 42.91 -8.50
N ALA A 982 64.79 44.04 -9.21
CA ALA A 982 65.95 44.79 -9.71
C ALA A 982 66.71 45.53 -8.60
N GLY A 983 68.04 45.48 -8.64
CA GLY A 983 68.92 46.40 -7.90
C GLY A 983 69.43 47.53 -8.79
N ASN A 984 69.66 48.74 -8.24
CA ASN A 984 70.11 49.92 -9.00
C ASN A 984 71.26 50.68 -8.27
N LYS A 985 72.25 51.23 -9.01
CA LYS A 985 73.38 52.02 -8.46
C LYS A 985 74.04 52.98 -9.47
N THR A 986 74.53 54.14 -9.02
CA THR A 986 75.23 55.14 -9.88
C THR A 986 76.73 55.31 -9.51
N CYS A 987 77.62 55.44 -10.52
CA CYS A 987 79.09 55.60 -10.40
C CYS A 987 79.67 56.56 -11.49
N GLN A 988 80.90 57.12 -11.35
CA GLN A 988 81.48 58.17 -12.24
C GLN A 988 82.95 57.89 -12.67
N THR A 989 83.43 58.42 -13.82
CA THR A 989 84.85 58.32 -14.32
C THR A 989 85.83 59.36 -13.71
N ASN A 990 87.16 59.11 -13.75
CA ASN A 990 88.23 59.97 -13.17
C ASN A 990 88.56 61.26 -13.99
N THR A 991 89.24 62.26 -13.39
CA THR A 991 89.64 63.59 -13.96
C THR A 991 91.12 63.69 -14.47
N ALA A 992 91.53 64.78 -15.16
CA ALA A 992 92.85 64.99 -15.85
C ALA A 992 93.88 65.97 -15.14
N PRO A 993 95.21 66.02 -15.47
CA PRO A 993 96.27 66.74 -14.70
C PRO A 993 96.41 68.29 -14.90
N ILE A 994 97.06 69.01 -13.96
CA ILE A 994 96.85 70.47 -13.65
C ILE A 994 98.04 71.41 -13.99
N CYS A 995 97.74 72.63 -14.49
CA CYS A 995 98.66 73.75 -14.72
C CYS A 995 98.43 74.98 -13.82
N THR A 996 99.47 75.79 -13.51
CA THR A 996 99.33 77.07 -12.77
C THR A 996 98.99 78.23 -13.71
N ILE A 997 97.72 78.62 -13.71
CA ILE A 997 97.13 79.58 -14.64
C ILE A 997 97.45 81.02 -14.18
N PRO A 998 98.08 81.88 -15.00
CA PRO A 998 98.24 83.30 -14.68
C PRO A 998 96.88 84.01 -14.64
N VAL A 999 96.76 85.09 -13.88
CA VAL A 999 95.51 85.88 -13.80
C VAL A 999 95.53 87.00 -14.84
N ALA A 1000 94.54 87.02 -15.73
CA ALA A 1000 94.17 88.21 -16.49
C ALA A 1000 93.08 88.98 -15.72
N LYS A 1001 93.14 90.31 -15.73
CA LYS A 1001 92.13 91.17 -15.12
C LYS A 1001 92.05 92.52 -15.84
N VAL A 1002 90.82 92.93 -16.19
CA VAL A 1002 90.50 94.25 -16.75
C VAL A 1002 89.76 95.07 -15.69
N ILE A 1003 90.11 96.34 -15.52
CA ILE A 1003 89.66 97.14 -14.36
C ILE A 1003 88.48 98.07 -14.71
N THR A 1004 88.29 98.46 -15.97
CA THR A 1004 87.24 99.44 -16.36
C THR A 1004 86.36 98.95 -17.51
N THR A 1005 85.05 99.18 -17.43
CA THR A 1005 84.10 99.02 -18.55
C THR A 1005 84.06 100.28 -19.42
N ALA A 1006 83.82 100.13 -20.72
CA ALA A 1006 83.87 101.22 -21.70
C ALA A 1006 82.69 101.15 -22.69
N THR A 1007 82.25 102.28 -23.26
CA THR A 1007 81.07 102.37 -24.14
C THR A 1007 81.37 103.13 -25.43
N ILE A 1008 80.85 102.64 -26.56
CA ILE A 1008 80.96 103.28 -27.88
C ILE A 1008 79.55 103.59 -28.40
N ASN A 1009 79.34 104.80 -28.89
CA ASN A 1009 78.09 105.24 -29.51
C ASN A 1009 78.38 106.00 -30.82
N CYS A 1010 77.34 106.36 -31.56
CA CYS A 1010 77.47 107.05 -32.85
C CYS A 1010 78.25 108.39 -32.78
N SER A 1011 78.56 108.94 -31.60
CA SER A 1011 79.25 110.22 -31.38
C SER A 1011 80.66 110.15 -30.75
N SER A 1012 81.15 108.98 -30.32
CA SER A 1012 82.53 108.77 -29.83
C SER A 1012 82.99 107.36 -30.21
N PRO A 1013 83.74 107.20 -31.32
CA PRO A 1013 83.90 105.92 -31.97
C PRO A 1013 85.05 105.04 -31.42
N SER A 1014 85.83 105.47 -30.42
CA SER A 1014 86.90 104.65 -29.83
C SER A 1014 87.23 104.97 -28.37
N VAL A 1015 87.84 104.01 -27.66
CA VAL A 1015 88.16 104.04 -26.21
C VAL A 1015 89.40 103.20 -25.87
N THR A 1016 90.13 103.53 -24.79
CA THR A 1016 91.30 102.73 -24.31
C THR A 1016 90.87 101.81 -23.17
N LEU A 1017 91.28 100.54 -23.19
CA LEU A 1017 91.00 99.53 -22.17
C LEU A 1017 92.17 99.39 -21.18
N ASP A 1018 91.91 99.00 -19.92
CA ASP A 1018 92.91 98.91 -18.84
C ASP A 1018 93.01 97.50 -18.24
N GLY A 1019 94.10 96.80 -18.56
CA GLY A 1019 94.43 95.46 -18.09
C GLY A 1019 95.42 95.40 -16.92
N THR A 1020 95.79 96.54 -16.31
CA THR A 1020 96.89 96.64 -15.33
C THR A 1020 96.75 95.77 -14.08
N GLY A 1021 95.56 95.23 -13.81
CA GLY A 1021 95.30 94.29 -12.71
C GLY A 1021 95.75 92.86 -12.98
N SER A 1022 96.30 92.59 -14.16
CA SER A 1022 96.76 91.26 -14.59
C SER A 1022 98.13 90.90 -14.00
N THR A 1023 98.48 89.61 -14.03
CA THR A 1023 99.80 89.11 -13.56
C THR A 1023 100.92 89.76 -14.37
N THR A 1024 102.00 90.22 -13.72
CA THR A 1024 103.16 90.88 -14.34
C THR A 1024 104.46 90.20 -13.91
N GLY A 1025 105.51 90.26 -14.75
CA GLY A 1025 106.82 89.68 -14.47
C GLY A 1025 107.51 89.13 -15.72
N ALA A 1026 108.77 88.71 -15.59
CA ALA A 1026 109.52 88.08 -16.69
C ALA A 1026 108.87 86.73 -17.07
N GLY A 1027 108.64 86.50 -18.37
CA GLY A 1027 107.99 85.28 -18.88
C GLY A 1027 106.45 85.31 -18.88
N ILE A 1028 105.86 86.50 -18.75
CA ILE A 1028 104.41 86.74 -18.90
C ILE A 1028 104.15 87.57 -20.16
N ASP A 1029 103.35 87.03 -21.08
CA ASP A 1029 102.93 87.69 -22.31
C ASP A 1029 101.45 88.12 -22.25
N TYR A 1030 101.11 89.26 -22.86
CA TYR A 1030 99.75 89.76 -22.96
C TYR A 1030 99.27 89.68 -24.40
N GLN A 1031 98.03 89.29 -24.60
CA GLN A 1031 97.38 89.34 -25.90
C GLN A 1031 95.90 89.68 -25.73
N TRP A 1032 95.53 90.83 -26.27
CA TRP A 1032 94.15 91.23 -26.48
C TRP A 1032 93.67 90.69 -27.81
N THR A 1033 92.50 90.08 -27.78
CA THR A 1033 91.77 89.63 -28.96
C THR A 1033 90.32 90.06 -28.85
N THR A 1034 89.65 90.14 -29.99
CA THR A 1034 88.23 90.40 -30.07
C THR A 1034 87.70 89.70 -31.31
N THR A 1035 86.46 89.22 -31.24
CA THR A 1035 85.80 88.53 -32.35
C THR A 1035 84.70 89.38 -32.99
N ASP A 1036 84.22 90.38 -32.25
CA ASP A 1036 83.07 91.23 -32.55
C ASP A 1036 83.40 92.73 -32.41
N GLY A 1037 84.61 93.07 -31.97
CA GLY A 1037 85.16 94.42 -31.89
C GLY A 1037 86.34 94.68 -32.84
N THR A 1038 87.07 95.76 -32.62
CA THR A 1038 88.22 96.19 -33.42
C THR A 1038 89.26 96.83 -32.50
N ILE A 1039 90.42 96.19 -32.39
CA ILE A 1039 91.57 96.72 -31.64
C ILE A 1039 92.40 97.58 -32.60
N VAL A 1040 92.55 98.86 -32.28
CA VAL A 1040 93.27 99.83 -33.11
C VAL A 1040 94.78 99.75 -32.86
N SER A 1041 95.22 99.63 -31.59
CA SER A 1041 96.64 99.51 -31.23
C SER A 1041 96.83 98.96 -29.81
N GLY A 1042 98.06 98.54 -29.47
CA GLY A 1042 98.44 98.12 -28.11
C GLY A 1042 98.00 96.71 -27.70
N ALA A 1043 97.61 95.86 -28.67
CA ALA A 1043 97.04 94.53 -28.40
C ALA A 1043 97.92 93.60 -27.56
N THR A 1044 99.25 93.78 -27.53
CA THR A 1044 100.17 92.97 -26.72
C THR A 1044 100.64 93.67 -25.44
N THR A 1045 99.94 94.73 -25.05
CA THR A 1045 100.24 95.52 -23.86
C THR A 1045 99.07 95.50 -22.88
N LEU A 1046 99.26 96.00 -21.67
CA LEU A 1046 98.18 96.08 -20.69
C LEU A 1046 97.10 97.11 -21.06
N ASN A 1047 97.35 98.07 -21.96
CA ASN A 1047 96.43 99.18 -22.24
C ASN A 1047 96.15 99.38 -23.76
N PRO A 1048 95.31 98.56 -24.41
CA PRO A 1048 95.01 98.68 -25.85
C PRO A 1048 93.91 99.71 -26.14
N ILE A 1049 93.90 100.26 -27.35
CA ILE A 1049 92.87 101.19 -27.84
C ILE A 1049 91.93 100.46 -28.80
N VAL A 1050 90.61 100.64 -28.68
CA VAL A 1050 89.57 99.89 -29.41
C VAL A 1050 88.45 100.78 -29.97
N SER A 1051 87.83 100.41 -31.10
CA SER A 1051 86.93 101.30 -31.87
C SER A 1051 85.58 100.72 -32.31
N SER A 1052 85.16 99.59 -31.76
CA SER A 1052 83.81 99.08 -31.97
C SER A 1052 83.28 98.37 -30.73
N ALA A 1053 81.97 98.42 -30.56
CA ALA A 1053 81.31 97.66 -29.52
C ALA A 1053 81.52 96.17 -29.78
N GLY A 1054 81.83 95.45 -28.72
CA GLY A 1054 82.27 94.08 -28.81
C GLY A 1054 82.97 93.70 -27.53
N THR A 1055 83.31 92.44 -27.49
CA THR A 1055 83.88 91.79 -26.33
C THR A 1055 85.37 91.65 -26.57
N TYR A 1056 86.17 92.29 -25.73
CA TYR A 1056 87.63 92.26 -25.81
C TYR A 1056 88.15 91.37 -24.70
N ASN A 1057 89.00 90.44 -25.09
CA ASN A 1057 89.52 89.39 -24.25
C ASN A 1057 91.01 89.61 -24.06
N LEU A 1058 91.43 89.90 -22.83
CA LEU A 1058 92.84 89.87 -22.44
C LEU A 1058 93.21 88.46 -22.01
N MET A 1059 94.06 87.80 -22.80
CA MET A 1059 94.70 86.57 -22.39
C MET A 1059 96.12 86.90 -21.91
N VAL A 1060 96.47 86.39 -20.74
CA VAL A 1060 97.82 86.50 -20.19
C VAL A 1060 98.43 85.11 -20.18
N THR A 1061 99.60 84.93 -20.78
CA THR A 1061 100.24 83.61 -20.90
C THR A 1061 101.48 83.57 -20.05
N ASN A 1062 101.62 82.54 -19.21
CA ASN A 1062 102.88 82.25 -18.55
C ASN A 1062 103.66 81.24 -19.40
N THR A 1063 104.67 81.73 -20.11
CA THR A 1063 105.46 80.93 -21.04
C THR A 1063 106.51 80.06 -20.34
N SER A 1064 106.67 80.20 -19.02
CA SER A 1064 107.72 79.52 -18.25
C SER A 1064 107.33 78.10 -17.76
N ASN A 1065 106.05 77.72 -17.78
CA ASN A 1065 105.53 76.44 -17.27
C ASN A 1065 104.53 75.75 -18.22
N GLY A 1066 104.94 75.40 -19.44
CA GLY A 1066 104.10 74.64 -20.37
C GLY A 1066 103.05 75.45 -21.15
N GLY A 1067 103.18 76.78 -21.18
CA GLY A 1067 102.39 77.66 -22.06
C GLY A 1067 100.96 77.90 -21.60
N CYS A 1068 100.71 77.90 -20.29
CA CYS A 1068 99.36 78.01 -19.77
C CYS A 1068 98.85 79.45 -19.82
N ASN A 1069 97.73 79.57 -20.50
CA ASN A 1069 97.00 80.81 -20.66
C ASN A 1069 96.09 81.03 -19.46
N SER A 1070 95.96 82.29 -19.05
CA SER A 1070 94.86 82.73 -18.21
C SER A 1070 93.54 82.35 -18.87
N LEU A 1071 92.49 82.25 -18.07
CA LEU A 1071 91.17 82.50 -18.65
C LEU A 1071 91.17 83.94 -19.18
N PRO A 1072 90.65 84.17 -20.40
CA PRO A 1072 90.60 85.51 -20.95
C PRO A 1072 89.80 86.41 -20.00
N ALA A 1073 90.41 87.49 -19.54
CA ALA A 1073 89.67 88.53 -18.84
C ALA A 1073 88.91 89.34 -19.87
N ILE A 1074 87.60 89.35 -19.69
CA ILE A 1074 86.69 89.90 -20.66
C ILE A 1074 86.32 91.31 -20.22
N VAL A 1075 86.43 92.26 -21.14
CA VAL A 1075 85.76 93.56 -21.02
C VAL A 1075 84.83 93.72 -22.21
N THR A 1076 83.57 93.95 -21.90
CA THR A 1076 82.58 94.25 -22.93
C THR A 1076 82.57 95.75 -23.14
N VAL A 1077 82.85 96.15 -24.38
CA VAL A 1077 82.58 97.49 -24.85
C VAL A 1077 81.17 97.48 -25.42
N THR A 1078 80.21 98.10 -24.76
CA THR A 1078 78.82 98.03 -25.19
C THR A 1078 78.48 99.10 -26.23
N GLY A 1079 77.64 98.70 -27.19
CA GLY A 1079 76.98 99.52 -28.19
C GLY A 1079 75.53 99.07 -28.30
N ILE A 1080 74.59 99.99 -28.47
CA ILE A 1080 73.17 99.76 -28.17
C ILE A 1080 72.33 99.74 -29.46
N TYR A 1081 71.83 98.56 -29.94
CA TYR A 1081 70.85 98.37 -31.05
C TYR A 1081 70.02 97.03 -30.91
N SER A 1082 68.72 96.90 -31.32
CA SER A 1082 67.84 95.67 -31.22
C SER A 1082 66.67 95.56 -32.27
N LEU A 1083 66.13 94.36 -32.61
CA LEU A 1083 65.05 94.05 -33.63
C LEU A 1083 63.70 93.47 -33.04
N VAL A 1084 62.58 93.48 -33.83
CA VAL A 1084 61.12 93.29 -33.45
C VAL A 1084 60.57 91.83 -33.53
N THR A 1085 59.37 91.52 -32.95
CA THR A 1085 58.75 90.16 -32.79
C THR A 1085 57.55 89.87 -33.74
N VAL A 1086 57.23 88.59 -34.06
CA VAL A 1086 56.21 88.18 -35.08
C VAL A 1086 54.79 87.88 -34.51
N PRO A 1087 53.67 88.41 -35.07
CA PRO A 1087 52.26 88.21 -34.63
C PRO A 1087 51.50 86.97 -35.20
N THR A 1088 50.34 86.62 -34.61
CA THR A 1088 49.51 85.38 -34.85
C THR A 1088 48.02 85.67 -35.19
N LEU A 1089 47.23 84.69 -35.71
CA LEU A 1089 45.84 84.86 -36.22
C LEU A 1089 44.86 83.70 -35.86
N THR A 1090 43.63 83.97 -35.36
CA THR A 1090 42.62 82.95 -34.94
C THR A 1090 41.16 83.29 -35.33
N SER A 1091 40.26 82.28 -35.45
CA SER A 1091 38.81 82.43 -35.70
C SER A 1091 38.01 81.13 -35.40
N LEU A 1092 36.66 81.20 -35.40
CA LEU A 1092 35.77 80.02 -35.43
C LEU A 1092 35.93 79.23 -36.75
N ASN A 1093 35.63 77.93 -36.75
CA ASN A 1093 35.77 77.09 -37.95
C ASN A 1093 34.53 77.15 -38.88
N SER A 1094 33.34 77.37 -38.33
CA SER A 1094 32.11 77.46 -39.12
C SER A 1094 31.01 78.28 -38.43
N ILE A 1095 30.18 78.98 -39.22
CA ILE A 1095 29.07 79.82 -38.75
C ILE A 1095 27.84 79.67 -39.66
N CYS A 1096 26.65 80.06 -39.17
CA CYS A 1096 25.42 80.05 -39.98
C CYS A 1096 25.37 81.22 -40.95
N ALA A 1097 24.77 81.00 -42.13
CA ALA A 1097 24.51 82.07 -43.09
C ALA A 1097 23.71 83.22 -42.43
N GLY A 1098 24.23 84.45 -42.56
CA GLY A 1098 23.68 85.64 -41.89
C GLY A 1098 24.36 86.04 -40.57
N SER A 1099 25.37 85.29 -40.10
CA SER A 1099 26.23 85.68 -38.97
C SER A 1099 27.55 86.29 -39.46
N ASP A 1100 28.16 87.19 -38.67
CA ASP A 1100 29.44 87.82 -39.01
C ASP A 1100 30.63 86.88 -38.77
N ALA A 1101 31.62 86.91 -39.67
CA ALA A 1101 32.89 86.19 -39.54
C ALA A 1101 33.93 87.08 -38.84
N ILE A 1102 34.49 86.62 -37.72
CA ILE A 1102 35.44 87.40 -36.90
C ILE A 1102 36.80 86.69 -36.81
N PHE A 1103 37.86 87.42 -37.16
CA PHE A 1103 39.26 87.00 -37.01
C PHE A 1103 39.96 87.83 -35.93
N THR A 1104 40.88 87.23 -35.16
CA THR A 1104 41.65 87.92 -34.10
C THR A 1104 43.15 87.81 -34.36
N ILE A 1105 43.86 88.94 -34.42
CA ILE A 1105 45.32 89.06 -34.60
C ILE A 1105 45.97 89.35 -33.24
N THR A 1106 47.04 88.65 -32.85
CA THR A 1106 47.69 88.78 -31.52
C THR A 1106 49.21 88.94 -31.64
N GLY A 1107 49.85 89.84 -30.88
CA GLY A 1107 51.29 90.18 -30.97
C GLY A 1107 51.73 91.31 -30.02
N SER A 1108 52.89 91.92 -30.26
CA SER A 1108 53.42 92.96 -29.37
C SER A 1108 52.63 94.26 -29.49
N THR A 1109 52.28 94.87 -28.36
CA THR A 1109 51.53 96.13 -28.31
C THR A 1109 52.29 97.25 -29.00
N GLY A 1110 51.61 97.97 -29.90
CA GLY A 1110 52.20 99.09 -30.66
C GLY A 1110 52.77 98.69 -32.02
N ASP A 1111 52.99 97.39 -32.26
CA ASP A 1111 53.44 96.90 -33.56
C ASP A 1111 52.36 97.16 -34.62
N LEU A 1112 52.79 97.71 -35.76
CA LEU A 1112 51.95 97.91 -36.93
C LEU A 1112 51.99 96.64 -37.81
N VAL A 1113 50.85 95.99 -37.97
CA VAL A 1113 50.72 94.71 -38.67
C VAL A 1113 49.85 94.83 -39.93
N SER A 1114 50.33 94.27 -41.04
CA SER A 1114 49.64 94.29 -42.34
C SER A 1114 49.01 92.93 -42.70
N TYR A 1115 47.77 92.91 -43.22
CA TYR A 1115 47.02 91.68 -43.55
C TYR A 1115 46.23 91.75 -44.89
N THR A 1116 45.94 90.58 -45.49
CA THR A 1116 45.26 90.40 -46.80
C THR A 1116 44.28 89.22 -46.81
N GLY A 1117 43.42 89.08 -47.82
CA GLY A 1117 42.46 87.96 -47.94
C GLY A 1117 41.07 88.40 -48.41
N ALA A 1118 40.01 87.93 -47.74
CA ALA A 1118 38.63 88.35 -47.96
C ALA A 1118 38.43 89.87 -47.73
N ILE A 1119 39.27 90.46 -46.86
CA ILE A 1119 39.56 91.90 -46.79
C ILE A 1119 41.06 92.11 -46.60
N SER A 1120 41.59 93.28 -46.98
CA SER A 1120 43.01 93.64 -46.79
C SER A 1120 43.15 94.98 -46.07
N GLY A 1121 44.17 95.14 -45.24
CA GLY A 1121 44.37 96.35 -44.45
C GLY A 1121 45.61 96.31 -43.55
N THR A 1122 45.76 97.34 -42.72
CA THR A 1122 46.77 97.40 -41.66
C THR A 1122 46.09 97.71 -40.33
N THR A 1123 46.62 97.19 -39.24
CA THR A 1123 46.11 97.45 -37.90
C THR A 1123 47.26 97.50 -36.91
N VAL A 1124 47.06 98.24 -35.82
CA VAL A 1124 48.02 98.31 -34.71
C VAL A 1124 47.52 97.38 -33.62
N ILE A 1125 48.41 96.56 -33.07
CA ILE A 1125 48.05 95.68 -31.97
C ILE A 1125 47.84 96.51 -30.71
N GLY A 1126 46.63 96.41 -30.16
CA GLY A 1126 46.23 97.15 -28.98
C GLY A 1126 46.94 96.71 -27.70
N THR A 1127 46.68 97.43 -26.62
CA THR A 1127 47.24 97.16 -25.30
C THR A 1127 46.82 95.81 -24.71
N ALA A 1128 45.75 95.20 -25.22
CA ALA A 1128 45.32 93.84 -24.87
C ALA A 1128 46.13 92.74 -25.58
N GLY A 1129 47.13 93.12 -26.38
CA GLY A 1129 47.97 92.19 -27.17
C GLY A 1129 47.25 91.62 -28.38
N SER A 1130 46.01 92.03 -28.68
CA SER A 1130 45.26 91.57 -29.85
C SER A 1130 44.35 92.63 -30.46
N VAL A 1131 43.89 92.38 -31.70
CA VAL A 1131 42.94 93.21 -32.44
C VAL A 1131 42.09 92.36 -33.37
N THR A 1132 40.79 92.66 -33.49
CA THR A 1132 39.84 91.85 -34.29
C THR A 1132 39.54 92.48 -35.65
N VAL A 1133 39.33 91.63 -36.65
CA VAL A 1133 38.97 91.96 -38.02
C VAL A 1133 37.66 91.22 -38.34
N THR A 1134 36.57 91.98 -38.60
CA THR A 1134 35.22 91.43 -38.80
C THR A 1134 34.76 91.57 -40.25
N ILE A 1135 34.16 90.51 -40.79
CA ILE A 1135 33.53 90.46 -42.11
C ILE A 1135 32.04 90.20 -41.91
N PRO A 1136 31.16 91.17 -42.21
CA PRO A 1136 29.75 91.06 -41.88
C PRO A 1136 28.99 90.14 -42.83
N SER A 1137 28.18 89.25 -42.27
CA SER A 1137 27.21 88.37 -42.96
C SER A 1137 27.69 87.73 -44.29
N PRO A 1138 28.86 87.05 -44.31
CA PRO A 1138 29.36 86.38 -45.52
C PRO A 1138 28.40 85.28 -46.01
N THR A 1139 28.20 85.21 -47.33
CA THR A 1139 27.35 84.22 -48.02
C THR A 1139 28.14 82.99 -48.50
N SER A 1140 29.46 82.99 -48.35
CA SER A 1140 30.38 81.90 -48.68
C SER A 1140 31.57 81.88 -47.72
N ASP A 1141 32.33 80.78 -47.71
CA ASP A 1141 33.53 80.61 -46.87
C ASP A 1141 34.55 81.76 -47.08
N THR A 1142 35.20 82.21 -46.00
CA THR A 1142 36.06 83.42 -45.99
C THR A 1142 37.43 83.17 -45.32
N THR A 1143 38.50 83.82 -45.81
CA THR A 1143 39.90 83.60 -45.39
C THR A 1143 40.70 84.91 -45.16
N LEU A 1144 41.66 84.94 -44.21
CA LEU A 1144 42.56 86.09 -43.91
C LEU A 1144 44.05 85.68 -43.70
N ASN A 1145 45.04 86.53 -44.05
CA ASN A 1145 46.51 86.31 -44.04
C ASN A 1145 47.33 87.49 -43.46
N LEU A 1146 48.46 87.29 -42.74
CA LEU A 1146 49.39 88.36 -42.26
C LEU A 1146 50.70 88.50 -43.07
N THR A 1147 51.29 89.71 -43.15
CA THR A 1147 52.40 90.03 -44.10
C THR A 1147 53.62 90.85 -43.59
N ASN A 1148 53.53 91.75 -42.58
CA ASN A 1148 54.69 92.56 -42.08
C ASN A 1148 54.52 93.06 -40.63
N SER A 1149 55.61 93.34 -39.89
CA SER A 1149 55.64 93.99 -38.55
C SER A 1149 56.82 94.98 -38.35
N THR A 1150 56.63 96.09 -37.60
CA THR A 1150 57.68 97.10 -37.28
C THR A 1150 57.37 97.86 -35.97
N ASP A 1151 58.42 98.27 -35.23
CA ASP A 1151 58.33 99.04 -33.96
C ASP A 1151 58.67 100.54 -34.11
N GLY A 1152 59.11 100.97 -35.30
CA GLY A 1152 59.50 102.35 -35.62
C GLY A 1152 61.00 102.68 -35.52
N ILE A 1153 61.82 101.78 -34.96
CA ILE A 1153 63.29 101.90 -34.88
C ILE A 1153 63.96 100.77 -35.70
N CYS A 1154 63.36 99.57 -35.72
CA CYS A 1154 63.80 98.38 -36.47
C CYS A 1154 62.56 97.61 -37.04
N GLY A 1155 62.68 96.79 -38.09
CA GLY A 1155 61.50 96.14 -38.75
C GLY A 1155 61.74 94.75 -39.37
N GLN A 1156 60.66 93.95 -39.59
CA GLN A 1156 60.70 92.53 -40.06
C GLN A 1156 59.46 92.05 -40.87
N ILE A 1157 59.67 91.29 -41.97
CA ILE A 1157 58.65 90.71 -42.89
C ILE A 1157 58.04 89.37 -42.37
N ILE A 1158 56.72 89.11 -42.60
CA ILE A 1158 55.97 87.92 -42.11
C ILE A 1158 55.46 87.03 -43.27
N THR A 1159 55.57 85.70 -43.13
CA THR A 1159 55.02 84.71 -44.09
C THR A 1159 54.35 83.52 -43.39
N GLY A 1160 53.21 83.03 -43.91
CA GLY A 1160 52.63 81.72 -43.53
C GLY A 1160 51.51 81.72 -42.47
N VAL A 1161 50.96 82.88 -42.11
CA VAL A 1161 49.89 83.00 -41.09
C VAL A 1161 48.54 83.24 -41.79
N THR A 1162 47.68 82.20 -41.87
CA THR A 1162 46.39 82.19 -42.62
C THR A 1162 45.25 81.48 -41.86
N LYS A 1163 43.99 81.92 -41.96
CA LYS A 1163 42.81 81.26 -41.35
C LYS A 1163 41.52 81.39 -42.19
N THR A 1164 40.65 80.34 -42.21
CA THR A 1164 39.38 80.26 -42.97
C THR A 1164 38.16 79.88 -42.08
N ILE A 1165 36.97 80.44 -42.37
CA ILE A 1165 35.68 80.14 -41.72
C ILE A 1165 34.66 79.63 -42.75
N ASN A 1166 33.94 78.54 -42.46
CA ASN A 1166 32.95 77.93 -43.37
C ASN A 1166 31.48 78.33 -43.07
N ILE A 1167 30.64 78.59 -44.09
CA ILE A 1167 29.25 79.08 -43.93
C ILE A 1167 28.19 77.98 -44.21
N GLN A 1168 27.17 77.83 -43.34
CA GLN A 1168 26.15 76.75 -43.41
C GLN A 1168 24.70 77.23 -43.64
N THR A 1169 23.92 76.54 -44.49
CA THR A 1169 22.53 76.92 -44.88
C THR A 1169 21.41 75.94 -44.48
N VAL A 1170 21.74 74.70 -44.07
CA VAL A 1170 20.78 73.67 -43.61
C VAL A 1170 21.36 72.92 -42.40
N PRO A 1171 20.54 72.44 -41.44
CA PRO A 1171 21.03 71.61 -40.35
C PRO A 1171 21.61 70.31 -40.88
N ASN A 1172 22.89 70.06 -40.63
CA ASN A 1172 23.58 68.83 -41.00
C ASN A 1172 24.37 68.33 -39.79
N ALA A 1173 24.30 67.03 -39.52
CA ALA A 1173 25.03 66.42 -38.41
C ALA A 1173 26.53 66.37 -38.73
N GLY A 1174 27.26 67.36 -38.22
CA GLY A 1174 28.72 67.39 -38.28
C GLY A 1174 29.34 66.31 -37.39
N THR A 1175 30.45 65.74 -37.87
CA THR A 1175 31.14 64.51 -37.45
C THR A 1175 31.66 64.40 -35.99
N ASN A 1176 31.31 65.34 -35.09
CA ASN A 1176 31.75 65.38 -33.69
C ASN A 1176 30.62 65.62 -32.67
N GLY A 1177 29.36 65.34 -33.02
CA GLY A 1177 28.24 65.41 -32.06
C GLY A 1177 27.83 66.82 -31.63
N VAL A 1178 28.34 67.88 -32.27
CA VAL A 1178 27.83 69.24 -32.12
C VAL A 1178 27.03 69.62 -33.37
N LEU A 1179 25.71 69.60 -33.20
CA LEU A 1179 24.71 69.90 -34.23
C LEU A 1179 24.50 71.42 -34.31
N THR A 1180 24.95 72.08 -35.37
CA THR A 1180 24.64 73.51 -35.60
C THR A 1180 23.28 73.62 -36.28
N LEU A 1181 22.22 73.90 -35.50
CA LEU A 1181 20.85 74.08 -35.99
C LEU A 1181 20.60 75.54 -36.39
N CYS A 1182 20.30 75.78 -37.67
CA CYS A 1182 19.74 77.07 -38.12
C CYS A 1182 18.26 77.18 -37.69
N SER A 1183 17.82 78.31 -37.14
CA SER A 1183 16.49 78.45 -36.50
C SER A 1183 15.33 78.16 -37.47
N GLY A 1184 14.31 77.43 -37.01
CA GLY A 1184 13.07 77.13 -37.76
C GLY A 1184 12.92 75.68 -38.24
N SER A 1185 13.95 74.85 -38.05
CA SER A 1185 13.92 73.42 -38.37
C SER A 1185 13.63 72.60 -37.11
N ILE A 1186 12.51 71.84 -37.08
CA ILE A 1186 12.18 70.92 -35.97
C ILE A 1186 12.68 69.51 -36.36
N PRO A 1187 13.48 68.85 -35.51
CA PRO A 1187 13.97 67.50 -35.78
C PRO A 1187 12.84 66.45 -35.60
N THR A 1188 12.58 65.60 -36.59
CA THR A 1188 11.72 64.41 -36.46
C THR A 1188 12.49 63.16 -36.90
N HIS A 1189 12.72 62.26 -35.94
CA HIS A 1189 13.60 61.08 -35.90
C HIS A 1189 15.11 61.33 -35.88
#